data_AF-A0A3L7U7B1-F1
#
_entry.id   AF-A0A3L7U7B1-F1
#
_cell.length_a   1.000
_cell.length_b   1.000
_cell.length_c   1.000
_cell.angle_alpha   90.00
_cell.angle_beta   90.00
_cell.angle_gamma   90.00
#
_symmetry.space_group_name_H-M   'P 1'
#
loop_
_entity.id
_entity.type
_entity.pdbx_description
1 polymer ?
#
loop_
_entity_poly.entity_id
_entity_poly.type
_entity_poly.pdbx_seq_one_letter_code
_entity_poly.pdbx_strand_id
1 'polypeptide(L)'
;MSSGLNPETIEQELIRKVFVPRAKDEQYDEGLADLVSATEAWVKNKLDRKLAQTQAARVFRTRTLPIGLAATGILGGLVAFFLKRSRHDRQMHLAASKLAALKSEVVALSDLLDSQQERHRMLPHADPDFQTPMQGQTRAVFDNVQTAIVRYRERWLGLMDVWEKAQSRIQSEWFLGTASADDAIQLLDSAEARPPLSDVAGECRGPLDVLENSHETARHLADELDATLTKANAQLAQLAQRGRSGASFQGSLAAVTRSLAVARHDLESDPVKARGRLEEAQASAATTLVEIDAFEAADDRRHKASNAADDVEKKRDAKRAEGWLLAEPGADPLARIVSVREHLTLATQLLDAGERTGAIGHIEHAERNIAEALAMLESIVVAKTKVEELLPGCVARLEALATRGGQALRALQQMAQSDAQTAWSDVADNGAKADAGLARAQSMVAEVRAAADPSRQHFFRAFALLEEALRQEDWVDGCQAAIMERQSELDGLRASLPNRCQTVAARVQSLEARLERQRTDRVRANEHCREAGRLAELAKQGAGVQRPDLLQASRVLEAADTAAARAEELATDDDRLARQAFEEIEEADGILRRATAWYAEGVSADVRGATVGLEEAKALLVRQRYEDSIKSSAEATRLVREAYATATAEAERRRLKRQQAVQQRQMEESFARMSRGLGPWVIQLPSGSFTGPDPWRSMRSPSGPIARAPSVSHSAGGSWSKNTAEASW
;
A
#
# COMPACT_ATOMS: atom_id res chain seq x y z
N MET A 1 26.06 19.27 17.08
CA MET A 1 26.08 19.05 18.54
C MET A 1 25.90 17.56 18.79
N SER A 2 26.98 16.78 18.84
CA SER A 2 26.91 15.37 19.24
C SER A 2 27.04 15.30 20.76
N SER A 3 26.03 14.76 21.44
CA SER A 3 26.11 14.46 22.87
C SER A 3 27.28 13.50 23.08
N GLY A 4 28.34 13.97 23.75
CA GLY A 4 29.58 13.22 23.98
C GLY A 4 29.41 12.06 24.96
N LEU A 5 28.64 11.06 24.54
CA LEU A 5 28.41 9.79 25.20
C LEU A 5 28.94 8.70 24.27
N ASN A 6 29.95 7.97 24.73
CA ASN A 6 30.45 6.81 24.01
C ASN A 6 29.35 5.73 24.04
N PRO A 7 28.86 5.21 22.89
CA PRO A 7 27.75 4.26 22.83
C PRO A 7 27.97 3.03 23.71
N GLU A 8 29.22 2.53 23.74
CA GLU A 8 29.62 1.38 24.57
C GLU A 8 29.39 1.62 26.06
N THR A 9 29.54 2.85 26.54
CA THR A 9 29.31 3.18 27.96
C THR A 9 27.83 3.20 28.30
N ILE A 10 26.96 3.63 27.38
CA ILE A 10 25.51 3.58 27.58
C ILE A 10 25.06 2.12 27.63
N GLU A 11 25.55 1.31 26.70
CA GLU A 11 25.18 -0.09 26.64
C GLU A 11 25.63 -0.85 27.89
N GLN A 12 26.90 -0.71 28.29
CA GLN A 12 27.43 -1.48 29.41
C GLN A 12 26.97 -0.99 30.79
N GLU A 13 26.92 0.33 31.03
CA GLU A 13 26.67 0.85 32.37
C GLU A 13 25.20 1.20 32.64
N LEU A 14 24.44 1.57 31.60
CA LEU A 14 23.05 1.98 31.78
C LEU A 14 22.11 0.85 31.35
N ILE A 15 22.21 0.37 30.11
CA ILE A 15 21.25 -0.62 29.59
C ILE A 15 21.47 -1.98 30.27
N ARG A 16 22.71 -2.49 30.26
CA ARG A 16 23.00 -3.85 30.73
C ARG A 16 22.87 -4.00 32.24
N LYS A 17 23.15 -2.95 33.02
CA LYS A 17 23.08 -3.01 34.50
C LYS A 17 21.73 -2.59 35.06
N VAL A 18 21.02 -1.64 34.43
CA VAL A 18 19.78 -1.09 34.99
C VAL A 18 18.56 -1.68 34.28
N PHE A 19 18.56 -1.76 32.95
CA PHE A 19 17.39 -2.18 32.18
C PHE A 19 17.28 -3.70 32.02
N VAL A 20 18.36 -4.39 31.62
CA VAL A 20 18.35 -5.83 31.32
C VAL A 20 17.89 -6.71 32.48
N PRO A 21 18.24 -6.44 33.76
CA PRO A 21 17.73 -7.24 34.88
C PRO A 21 16.21 -7.15 35.02
N ARG A 22 15.65 -5.94 34.92
CA ARG A 22 14.19 -5.68 35.02
C ARG A 22 13.41 -6.21 33.81
N ALA A 23 14.00 -6.11 32.62
CA ALA A 23 13.41 -6.60 31.38
C ALA A 23 13.29 -8.14 31.37
N LYS A 24 14.22 -8.86 32.03
CA LYS A 24 14.12 -10.32 32.20
C LYS A 24 12.94 -10.73 33.09
N ASP A 25 12.51 -9.85 33.97
CA ASP A 25 11.35 -10.05 34.85
C ASP A 25 10.05 -9.46 34.25
N GLU A 26 10.03 -9.20 32.94
CA GLU A 26 8.91 -8.65 32.15
C GLU A 26 8.42 -7.23 32.58
N GLN A 27 9.17 -6.53 33.44
CA GLN A 27 8.82 -5.19 33.94
C GLN A 27 9.42 -4.08 33.07
N TYR A 28 9.01 -4.03 31.79
CA TYR A 28 9.62 -3.12 30.80
C TYR A 28 9.39 -1.63 31.09
N ASP A 29 8.20 -1.25 31.57
CA ASP A 29 7.86 0.16 31.83
C ASP A 29 8.67 0.73 33.01
N GLU A 30 8.83 -0.05 34.08
CA GLU A 30 9.65 0.31 35.24
C GLU A 30 11.14 0.31 34.90
N GLY A 31 11.58 -0.67 34.08
CA GLY A 31 12.95 -0.70 33.57
C GLY A 31 13.28 0.55 32.75
N LEU A 32 12.37 1.00 31.88
CA LEU A 32 12.57 2.22 31.09
C LEU A 32 12.59 3.47 31.97
N ALA A 33 11.73 3.55 32.99
CA ALA A 33 11.73 4.66 33.94
C ALA A 33 13.03 4.73 34.78
N ASP A 34 13.53 3.57 35.22
CA ASP A 34 14.80 3.45 35.95
C ASP A 34 15.99 3.80 35.04
N LEU A 35 15.95 3.39 33.77
CA LEU A 35 16.97 3.76 32.78
C LEU A 35 17.00 5.27 32.57
N VAL A 36 15.85 5.91 32.36
CA VAL A 36 15.74 7.37 32.18
C VAL A 36 16.28 8.10 33.42
N SER A 37 15.86 7.68 34.62
CA SER A 37 16.32 8.24 35.89
C SER A 37 17.84 8.07 36.09
N ALA A 38 18.40 6.92 35.70
CA ALA A 38 19.83 6.66 35.77
C ALA A 38 20.62 7.51 34.76
N THR A 39 20.12 7.70 33.53
CA THR A 39 20.71 8.65 32.58
C THR A 39 20.65 10.09 33.08
N GLU A 40 19.54 10.52 33.65
CA GLU A 40 19.41 11.87 34.22
C GLU A 40 20.37 12.05 35.40
N ALA A 41 20.47 11.09 36.31
CA ALA A 41 21.40 11.11 37.43
C ALA A 41 22.86 11.14 36.96
N TRP A 42 23.19 10.41 35.89
CA TRP A 42 24.54 10.39 35.33
C TRP A 42 24.91 11.70 34.63
N VAL A 43 23.99 12.26 33.84
CA VAL A 43 24.16 13.56 33.20
C VAL A 43 24.26 14.68 34.25
N LYS A 44 23.44 14.60 35.31
CA LYS A 44 23.48 15.51 36.46
C LYS A 44 24.82 15.40 37.21
N ASN A 45 25.31 14.19 37.51
CA ASN A 45 26.62 13.98 38.12
C ASN A 45 27.80 14.46 37.25
N LYS A 46 27.69 14.36 35.92
CA LYS A 46 28.72 14.84 34.99
C LYS A 46 28.69 16.38 34.86
N LEU A 47 27.52 16.99 34.92
CA LEU A 47 27.34 18.44 35.02
C LEU A 47 27.81 18.98 36.38
N ASP A 48 27.51 18.28 37.47
CA ASP A 48 27.93 18.63 38.83
C ASP A 48 29.45 18.49 39.01
N ARG A 49 30.09 17.51 38.36
CA ARG A 49 31.57 17.42 38.31
C ARG A 49 32.21 18.52 37.46
N LYS A 50 31.57 18.95 36.37
CA LYS A 50 32.04 20.12 35.59
C LYS A 50 31.79 21.44 36.34
N LEU A 51 30.69 21.56 37.07
CA LEU A 51 30.40 22.69 37.94
C LEU A 51 31.36 22.73 39.14
N ALA A 52 31.69 21.59 39.76
CA ALA A 52 32.68 21.47 40.82
C ALA A 52 34.10 21.82 40.33
N GLN A 53 34.46 21.47 39.09
CA GLN A 53 35.74 21.89 38.50
C GLN A 53 35.78 23.38 38.15
N THR A 54 34.66 23.97 37.70
CA THR A 54 34.59 25.42 37.48
C THR A 54 34.43 26.25 38.76
N GLN A 55 33.91 25.67 39.85
CA GLN A 55 33.87 26.28 41.19
C GLN A 55 35.22 26.13 41.92
N ALA A 56 35.95 25.03 41.74
CA ALA A 56 37.33 24.88 42.22
C ALA A 56 38.30 25.86 41.52
N ALA A 57 38.03 26.21 40.26
CA ALA A 57 38.75 27.27 39.55
C ALA A 57 38.33 28.71 39.94
N ARG A 58 37.23 28.88 40.70
CA ARG A 58 36.75 30.19 41.19
C ARG A 58 37.03 30.46 42.67
N VAL A 59 37.39 29.46 43.47
CA VAL A 59 37.67 29.63 44.92
C VAL A 59 39.17 29.74 45.26
N PHE A 60 40.08 29.44 44.32
CA PHE A 60 41.53 29.67 44.53
C PHE A 60 42.10 30.83 43.70
N ARG A 61 41.31 31.91 43.55
CA ARG A 61 41.84 33.19 43.08
C ARG A 61 41.05 34.39 43.63
N THR A 62 40.86 34.46 44.96
CA THR A 62 40.73 35.72 45.75
C THR A 62 40.37 35.48 47.23
N ARG A 63 41.38 35.26 48.08
CA ARG A 63 41.53 35.96 49.37
C ARG A 63 42.89 35.60 49.98
N THR A 64 43.67 36.65 50.27
CA THR A 64 45.09 36.75 50.69
C THR A 64 46.11 36.57 49.54
N LEU A 65 46.58 37.58 48.78
CA LEU A 65 46.90 39.00 49.03
C LEU A 65 47.72 39.19 50.32
N PRO A 66 48.86 39.91 50.29
CA PRO A 66 49.98 39.96 49.34
C PRO A 66 51.34 39.91 50.12
N ILE A 67 52.44 40.35 49.48
CA ILE A 67 53.71 40.80 50.09
C ILE A 67 54.75 39.69 50.29
N GLY A 68 55.93 39.84 49.67
CA GLY A 68 57.09 39.02 50.02
C GLY A 68 58.04 38.65 48.87
N LEU A 69 58.09 39.45 47.79
CA LEU A 69 59.19 39.45 46.84
C LEU A 69 60.50 39.85 47.55
N ALA A 70 61.16 38.91 48.23
CA ALA A 70 62.58 38.94 48.63
C ALA A 70 63.04 37.69 49.42
N ALA A 71 62.48 36.50 49.16
CA ALA A 71 62.98 35.24 49.77
C ALA A 71 63.10 34.10 48.73
N THR A 72 63.48 34.46 47.50
CA THR A 72 63.55 33.62 46.29
C THR A 72 64.71 32.59 46.24
N GLY A 73 65.43 32.35 47.36
CA GLY A 73 66.50 31.34 47.40
C GLY A 73 66.18 30.09 48.24
N ILE A 74 65.41 30.22 49.32
CA ILE A 74 65.24 29.15 50.33
C ILE A 74 63.81 28.56 50.32
N LEU A 75 62.79 29.35 49.94
CA LEU A 75 61.39 28.88 49.85
C LEU A 75 61.08 28.10 48.56
N GLY A 76 61.78 28.37 47.44
CA GLY A 76 61.67 27.57 46.21
C GLY A 76 62.19 26.14 46.39
N GLY A 77 63.25 25.97 47.20
CA GLY A 77 63.75 24.66 47.62
C GLY A 77 62.75 23.90 48.50
N LEU A 78 62.08 24.58 49.43
CA LEU A 78 61.04 23.95 50.28
C LEU A 78 59.77 23.59 49.50
N VAL A 79 59.29 24.45 48.59
CA VAL A 79 58.11 24.11 47.75
C VAL A 79 58.44 23.00 46.75
N ALA A 80 59.63 23.01 46.12
CA ALA A 80 60.09 21.91 45.30
C ALA A 80 60.28 20.63 46.11
N PHE A 81 60.75 20.72 47.36
CA PHE A 81 60.86 19.60 48.28
C PHE A 81 59.49 19.04 48.68
N PHE A 82 58.52 19.87 49.04
CA PHE A 82 57.15 19.43 49.36
C PHE A 82 56.41 18.89 48.15
N LEU A 83 56.61 19.45 46.94
CA LEU A 83 56.06 18.90 45.71
C LEU A 83 56.70 17.57 45.33
N LYS A 84 58.03 17.46 45.49
CA LYS A 84 58.77 16.21 45.25
C LYS A 84 58.39 15.14 46.28
N ARG A 85 58.21 15.51 47.54
CA ARG A 85 57.74 14.64 48.61
C ARG A 85 56.28 14.24 48.43
N SER A 86 55.40 15.16 48.04
CA SER A 86 54.01 14.83 47.73
C SER A 86 53.88 13.92 46.50
N ARG A 87 54.72 14.11 45.47
CA ARG A 87 54.80 13.20 44.33
C ARG A 87 55.34 11.82 44.74
N HIS A 88 56.38 11.80 45.57
CA HIS A 88 56.91 10.57 46.15
C HIS A 88 55.85 9.84 46.98
N ASP A 89 55.17 10.51 47.92
CA ASP A 89 54.14 9.91 48.75
C ASP A 89 52.96 9.37 47.91
N ARG A 90 52.57 10.07 46.84
CA ARG A 90 51.54 9.59 45.90
C ARG A 90 51.99 8.35 45.13
N GLN A 91 53.21 8.36 44.60
CA GLN A 91 53.74 7.21 43.88
C GLN A 91 53.96 6.02 44.81
N MET A 92 54.44 6.26 46.03
CA MET A 92 54.56 5.23 47.07
C MET A 92 53.20 4.67 47.48
N HIS A 93 52.17 5.51 47.63
CA HIS A 93 50.81 5.04 47.90
C HIS A 93 50.22 4.24 46.73
N LEU A 94 50.49 4.65 45.49
CA LEU A 94 50.03 3.94 44.29
C LEU A 94 50.76 2.61 44.10
N ALA A 95 52.08 2.59 44.33
CA ALA A 95 52.88 1.37 44.35
C ALA A 95 52.41 0.42 45.46
N ALA A 96 52.18 0.94 46.68
CA ALA A 96 51.70 0.16 47.81
C ALA A 96 50.27 -0.38 47.60
N SER A 97 49.36 0.39 47.00
CA SER A 97 47.99 -0.07 46.71
C SER A 97 47.98 -1.14 45.62
N LYS A 98 48.77 -0.97 44.55
CA LYS A 98 48.95 -2.01 43.51
C LYS A 98 49.61 -3.27 44.08
N LEU A 99 50.59 -3.11 44.96
CA LEU A 99 51.22 -4.24 45.65
C LEU A 99 50.22 -4.98 46.55
N ALA A 100 49.38 -4.25 47.29
CA ALA A 100 48.34 -4.84 48.14
C ALA A 100 47.28 -5.61 47.31
N ALA A 101 46.86 -5.05 46.17
CA ALA A 101 45.96 -5.73 45.24
C ALA A 101 46.59 -7.01 44.68
N LEU A 102 47.83 -6.94 44.18
CA LEU A 102 48.55 -8.13 43.71
C LEU A 102 48.69 -9.17 44.83
N LYS A 103 49.05 -8.76 46.04
CA LYS A 103 49.15 -9.66 47.19
C LYS A 103 47.83 -10.39 47.47
N SER A 104 46.70 -9.69 47.45
CA SER A 104 45.39 -10.32 47.65
C SER A 104 45.05 -11.33 46.55
N GLU A 105 45.35 -11.02 45.29
CA GLU A 105 45.10 -11.91 44.14
C GLU A 105 46.02 -13.14 44.18
N VAL A 106 47.29 -12.96 44.52
CA VAL A 106 48.28 -14.04 44.63
C VAL A 106 47.96 -15.00 45.78
N VAL A 107 47.49 -14.47 46.92
CA VAL A 107 47.01 -15.31 48.03
C VAL A 107 45.74 -16.06 47.62
N ALA A 108 44.75 -15.39 47.03
CA ALA A 108 43.53 -16.03 46.57
C ALA A 108 43.79 -17.12 45.51
N LEU A 109 44.77 -16.91 44.62
CA LEU A 109 45.21 -17.90 43.66
C LEU A 109 45.88 -19.10 44.34
N SER A 110 46.73 -18.88 45.35
CA SER A 110 47.35 -19.95 46.14
C SER A 110 46.29 -20.81 46.81
N ASP A 111 45.37 -20.17 47.55
CA ASP A 111 44.31 -20.86 48.28
C ASP A 111 43.42 -21.67 47.33
N LEU A 112 43.09 -21.11 46.15
CA LEU A 112 42.36 -21.83 45.12
C LEU A 112 43.15 -23.03 44.61
N LEU A 113 44.42 -22.87 44.23
CA LEU A 113 45.24 -23.96 43.71
C LEU A 113 45.48 -25.05 44.75
N ASP A 114 45.73 -24.69 46.01
CA ASP A 114 45.92 -25.65 47.09
C ASP A 114 44.63 -26.42 47.37
N SER A 115 43.47 -25.74 47.40
CA SER A 115 42.17 -26.42 47.53
C SER A 115 41.87 -27.35 46.34
N GLN A 116 42.17 -26.95 45.11
CA GLN A 116 41.96 -27.82 43.94
C GLN A 116 42.98 -28.96 43.89
N GLN A 117 44.23 -28.75 44.30
CA GLN A 117 45.25 -29.79 44.41
C GLN A 117 44.89 -30.81 45.48
N GLU A 118 44.32 -30.36 46.61
CA GLU A 118 43.81 -31.26 47.65
C GLU A 118 42.62 -32.07 47.12
N ARG A 119 41.64 -31.43 46.48
CA ARG A 119 40.51 -32.13 45.85
C ARG A 119 40.99 -33.15 44.81
N HIS A 120 41.86 -32.75 43.89
CA HIS A 120 42.43 -33.63 42.87
C HIS A 120 43.15 -34.84 43.47
N ARG A 121 43.97 -34.61 44.52
CA ARG A 121 44.67 -35.67 45.23
C ARG A 121 43.72 -36.60 45.99
N MET A 122 42.68 -36.05 46.59
CA MET A 122 41.72 -36.79 47.40
C MET A 122 40.66 -37.49 46.55
N LEU A 123 40.46 -37.11 45.29
CA LEU A 123 39.42 -37.68 44.41
C LEU A 123 39.42 -39.22 44.37
N PRO A 124 40.55 -39.93 44.17
CA PRO A 124 40.55 -41.41 44.15
C PRO A 124 40.28 -42.05 45.52
N HIS A 125 40.32 -41.27 46.60
CA HIS A 125 40.10 -41.73 47.97
C HIS A 125 38.74 -41.32 48.52
N ALA A 126 38.21 -40.20 48.06
CA ALA A 126 36.95 -39.62 48.51
C ALA A 126 35.75 -40.33 47.89
N ASP A 127 35.86 -40.75 46.63
CA ASP A 127 34.82 -41.48 45.92
C ASP A 127 35.20 -42.98 45.84
N PRO A 128 34.40 -43.89 46.44
CA PRO A 128 34.65 -45.33 46.39
C PRO A 128 34.62 -45.90 44.97
N ASP A 129 34.00 -45.20 44.00
CA ASP A 129 33.88 -45.66 42.62
C ASP A 129 35.20 -45.56 41.83
N PHE A 130 36.18 -44.76 42.30
CA PHE A 130 37.54 -44.70 41.73
C PHE A 130 38.51 -45.76 42.29
N GLN A 131 38.01 -46.79 43.00
CA GLN A 131 38.84 -47.96 43.36
C GLN A 131 39.35 -48.71 42.11
N THR A 132 38.58 -48.66 41.03
CA THR A 132 39.02 -49.10 39.71
C THR A 132 39.91 -48.02 39.07
N PRO A 133 41.10 -48.37 38.54
CA PRO A 133 42.01 -47.39 37.95
C PRO A 133 41.33 -46.62 36.81
N MET A 134 41.40 -45.28 36.86
CA MET A 134 40.90 -44.41 35.79
C MET A 134 41.57 -44.73 34.45
N GLN A 135 40.78 -44.81 33.38
CA GLN A 135 41.25 -45.05 32.02
C GLN A 135 40.68 -44.02 31.03
N GLY A 136 41.19 -44.04 29.80
CA GLY A 136 40.63 -43.32 28.67
C GLY A 136 40.42 -41.82 28.90
N GLN A 137 39.19 -41.35 28.68
CA GLN A 137 38.86 -39.92 28.76
C GLN A 137 38.87 -39.41 30.19
N THR A 138 38.39 -40.20 31.15
CA THR A 138 38.39 -39.85 32.58
C THR A 138 39.81 -39.62 33.07
N ARG A 139 40.75 -40.50 32.71
CA ARG A 139 42.17 -40.31 33.01
C ARG A 139 42.74 -39.07 32.33
N ALA A 140 42.42 -38.84 31.05
CA ALA A 140 42.89 -37.66 30.35
C ALA A 140 42.41 -36.36 31.02
N VAL A 141 41.15 -36.32 31.49
CA VAL A 141 40.61 -35.17 32.24
C VAL A 141 41.35 -35.00 33.57
N PHE A 142 41.58 -36.09 34.31
CA PHE A 142 42.33 -36.07 35.56
C PHE A 142 43.77 -35.55 35.39
N ASP A 143 44.48 -36.03 34.36
CA ASP A 143 45.85 -35.63 34.03
C ASP A 143 45.91 -34.16 33.53
N ASN A 144 44.88 -33.72 32.80
CA ASN A 144 44.75 -32.34 32.34
C ASN A 144 44.56 -31.37 33.51
N VAL A 145 43.77 -31.73 34.53
CA VAL A 145 43.63 -30.93 35.76
C VAL A 145 44.98 -30.81 36.46
N GLN A 146 45.72 -31.91 36.63
CA GLN A 146 47.04 -31.86 37.25
C GLN A 146 48.00 -30.95 36.46
N THR A 147 47.98 -31.04 35.14
CA THR A 147 48.78 -30.19 34.25
C THR A 147 48.38 -28.72 34.40
N ALA A 148 47.08 -28.41 34.47
CA ALA A 148 46.58 -27.06 34.69
C ALA A 148 47.03 -26.52 36.06
N ILE A 149 46.90 -27.31 37.14
CA ILE A 149 47.34 -26.91 38.49
C ILE A 149 48.85 -26.61 38.51
N VAL A 150 49.69 -27.47 37.92
CA VAL A 150 51.14 -27.24 37.84
C VAL A 150 51.46 -25.96 37.07
N ARG A 151 50.85 -25.79 35.88
CA ARG A 151 51.02 -24.59 35.06
C ARG A 151 50.64 -23.31 35.81
N TYR A 152 49.53 -23.32 36.53
CA TYR A 152 49.10 -22.15 37.31
C TYR A 152 49.94 -21.95 38.57
N ARG A 153 50.51 -23.01 39.15
CA ARG A 153 51.46 -22.92 40.27
C ARG A 153 52.80 -22.31 39.85
N GLU A 154 53.32 -22.67 38.67
CA GLU A 154 54.49 -22.03 38.08
C GLU A 154 54.24 -20.55 37.80
N ARG A 155 53.05 -20.22 37.27
CA ARG A 155 52.63 -18.83 37.05
C ARG A 155 52.49 -18.06 38.37
N TRP A 156 51.98 -18.70 39.42
CA TRP A 156 51.90 -18.14 40.77
C TRP A 156 53.30 -17.85 41.35
N LEU A 157 54.28 -18.75 41.18
CA LEU A 157 55.67 -18.50 41.59
C LEU A 157 56.26 -17.29 40.86
N GLY A 158 55.97 -17.13 39.56
CA GLY A 158 56.35 -15.93 38.82
C GLY A 158 55.74 -14.64 39.38
N LEU A 159 54.48 -14.69 39.83
CA LEU A 159 53.83 -13.55 40.50
C LEU A 159 54.40 -13.28 41.90
N MET A 160 54.79 -14.31 42.64
CA MET A 160 55.50 -14.19 43.92
C MET A 160 56.86 -13.49 43.75
N ASP A 161 57.64 -13.87 42.73
CA ASP A 161 58.90 -13.21 42.39
C ASP A 161 58.70 -11.72 42.06
N VAL A 162 57.64 -11.39 41.31
CA VAL A 162 57.28 -10.00 41.02
C VAL A 162 56.90 -9.26 42.29
N TRP A 163 56.09 -9.88 43.17
CA TRP A 163 55.73 -9.33 44.46
C TRP A 163 56.98 -9.04 45.29
N GLU A 164 57.87 -10.02 45.51
CA GLU A 164 59.08 -9.83 46.32
C GLU A 164 60.00 -8.74 45.75
N LYS A 165 60.19 -8.70 44.42
CA LYS A 165 60.97 -7.64 43.75
C LYS A 165 60.32 -6.27 43.91
N ALA A 166 59.01 -6.16 43.71
CA ALA A 166 58.29 -4.90 43.87
C ALA A 166 58.31 -4.42 45.33
N GLN A 167 58.13 -5.33 46.29
CA GLN A 167 58.21 -5.02 47.73
C GLN A 167 59.61 -4.58 48.14
N SER A 168 60.65 -5.28 47.69
CA SER A 168 62.05 -4.89 47.93
C SER A 168 62.37 -3.51 47.35
N ARG A 169 61.90 -3.22 46.13
CA ARG A 169 62.07 -1.90 45.49
C ARG A 169 61.39 -0.78 46.28
N ILE A 170 60.14 -0.99 46.70
CA ILE A 170 59.38 -0.06 47.54
C ILE A 170 60.07 0.15 48.90
N GLN A 171 60.63 -0.90 49.50
CA GLN A 171 61.34 -0.80 50.80
C GLN A 171 62.73 -0.15 50.69
N SER A 172 63.40 -0.29 49.54
CA SER A 172 64.74 0.26 49.30
C SER A 172 64.76 1.75 48.97
N GLU A 173 63.59 2.38 48.83
CA GLU A 173 63.48 3.75 48.34
C GLU A 173 63.94 4.78 49.37
N TRP A 174 64.80 5.68 48.93
CA TRP A 174 65.28 6.80 49.73
C TRP A 174 64.20 7.89 49.79
N PHE A 175 64.09 8.62 50.93
CA PHE A 175 62.96 9.49 51.31
C PHE A 175 62.58 10.65 50.34
N LEU A 176 63.30 10.80 49.21
CA LEU A 176 63.11 11.81 48.17
C LEU A 176 63.23 11.30 46.71
N GLY A 177 63.44 10.01 46.48
CA GLY A 177 63.50 9.41 45.12
C GLY A 177 62.12 8.90 44.67
N THR A 178 61.81 8.89 43.37
CA THR A 178 60.60 8.20 42.84
C THR A 178 60.95 7.03 41.92
N ALA A 179 62.23 6.84 41.61
CA ALA A 179 62.67 5.90 40.60
C ALA A 179 62.37 4.45 40.98
N SER A 180 62.53 4.05 42.24
CA SER A 180 62.21 2.67 42.63
C SER A 180 60.71 2.43 42.79
N ALA A 181 59.91 3.46 43.10
CA ALA A 181 58.46 3.38 43.12
C ALA A 181 57.93 3.26 41.69
N ASP A 182 58.46 4.07 40.77
CA ASP A 182 58.12 4.02 39.35
C ASP A 182 58.55 2.67 38.74
N ASP A 183 59.74 2.16 39.07
CA ASP A 183 60.18 0.80 38.68
C ASP A 183 59.28 -0.29 39.27
N ALA A 184 58.86 -0.17 40.53
CA ALA A 184 57.96 -1.13 41.17
C ALA A 184 56.55 -1.10 40.53
N ILE A 185 56.04 0.08 40.21
CA ILE A 185 54.78 0.25 39.47
C ILE A 185 54.91 -0.38 38.08
N GLN A 186 56.01 -0.13 37.37
CA GLN A 186 56.25 -0.72 36.06
C GLN A 186 56.36 -2.25 36.12
N LEU A 187 57.02 -2.80 37.16
CA LEU A 187 57.05 -4.24 37.41
C LEU A 187 55.65 -4.81 37.67
N LEU A 188 54.84 -4.16 38.52
CA LEU A 188 53.49 -4.58 38.86
C LEU A 188 52.50 -4.48 37.68
N ASP A 189 52.71 -3.50 36.79
CA ASP A 189 51.92 -3.28 35.58
C ASP A 189 52.36 -4.22 34.45
N SER A 190 53.67 -4.47 34.30
CA SER A 190 54.19 -5.45 33.34
C SER A 190 53.84 -6.90 33.67
N ALA A 191 53.46 -7.16 34.93
CA ALA A 191 52.91 -8.45 35.38
C ALA A 191 51.45 -8.68 34.94
N GLU A 192 50.95 -7.92 33.96
CA GLU A 192 49.61 -8.01 33.34
C GLU A 192 49.24 -9.40 32.77
N ALA A 193 50.16 -10.36 32.75
CA ALA A 193 49.80 -11.77 32.60
C ALA A 193 49.25 -12.38 33.91
N ARG A 194 48.33 -11.70 34.60
CA ARG A 194 47.57 -12.29 35.72
C ARG A 194 46.45 -13.14 35.14
N PRO A 195 46.38 -14.45 35.40
CA PRO A 195 45.21 -15.21 34.99
C PRO A 195 44.04 -14.73 35.86
N PRO A 196 42.90 -14.34 35.28
CA PRO A 196 41.75 -14.01 36.10
C PRO A 196 41.35 -15.28 36.85
N LEU A 197 41.01 -15.15 38.15
CA LEU A 197 40.69 -16.28 39.01
C LEU A 197 39.53 -17.14 38.44
N SER A 198 38.66 -16.54 37.64
CA SER A 198 37.60 -17.23 36.90
C SER A 198 38.12 -18.25 35.89
N ASP A 199 39.23 -17.95 35.21
CA ASP A 199 39.79 -18.84 34.19
C ASP A 199 40.50 -20.02 34.85
N VAL A 200 41.21 -19.76 35.96
CA VAL A 200 41.82 -20.81 36.79
C VAL A 200 40.74 -21.71 37.40
N ALA A 201 39.65 -21.13 37.88
CA ALA A 201 38.49 -21.90 38.34
C ALA A 201 37.87 -22.70 37.18
N GLY A 202 37.71 -22.12 36.00
CA GLY A 202 37.15 -22.81 34.83
C GLY A 202 37.98 -24.03 34.42
N GLU A 203 39.31 -23.90 34.39
CA GLU A 203 40.20 -24.99 33.92
C GLU A 203 40.49 -26.05 34.98
N CYS A 204 40.48 -25.71 36.28
CA CYS A 204 40.76 -26.65 37.36
C CYS A 204 39.49 -27.19 38.03
N ARG A 205 38.59 -26.30 38.46
CA ARG A 205 37.39 -26.67 39.23
C ARG A 205 36.34 -27.33 38.35
N GLY A 206 36.06 -26.78 37.17
CA GLY A 206 35.02 -27.32 36.27
C GLY A 206 35.24 -28.81 35.93
N PRO A 207 36.42 -29.21 35.44
CA PRO A 207 36.70 -30.61 35.15
C PRO A 207 36.76 -31.51 36.40
N LEU A 208 37.17 -31.00 37.56
CA LEU A 208 37.08 -31.74 38.83
C LEU A 208 35.64 -31.99 39.23
N ASP A 209 34.77 -30.99 39.13
CA ASP A 209 33.34 -31.12 39.40
C ASP A 209 32.70 -32.14 38.43
N VAL A 210 33.17 -32.19 37.16
CA VAL A 210 32.74 -33.22 36.20
C VAL A 210 33.19 -34.62 36.64
N LEU A 211 34.45 -34.78 37.06
CA LEU A 211 34.97 -36.07 37.53
C LEU A 211 34.24 -36.56 38.78
N GLU A 212 34.07 -35.70 39.79
CA GLU A 212 33.39 -36.03 41.05
C GLU A 212 31.94 -36.50 40.84
N ASN A 213 31.24 -35.92 39.86
CA ASN A 213 29.85 -36.29 39.59
C ASN A 213 29.70 -37.31 38.44
N SER A 214 30.81 -37.79 37.86
CA SER A 214 30.76 -38.54 36.60
C SER A 214 30.08 -39.90 36.75
N HIS A 215 30.39 -40.68 37.79
CA HIS A 215 29.74 -41.97 38.05
C HIS A 215 28.26 -41.83 38.38
N GLU A 216 27.90 -40.91 39.28
CA GLU A 216 26.49 -40.67 39.65
C GLU A 216 25.67 -40.24 38.44
N THR A 217 26.16 -39.28 37.67
CA THR A 217 25.49 -38.80 36.45
C THR A 217 25.38 -39.92 35.42
N ALA A 218 26.43 -40.71 35.21
CA ALA A 218 26.41 -41.82 34.25
C ALA A 218 25.43 -42.93 34.68
N ARG A 219 25.34 -43.27 35.97
CA ARG A 219 24.36 -44.25 36.49
C ARG A 219 22.93 -43.74 36.29
N HIS A 220 22.68 -42.48 36.65
CA HIS A 220 21.37 -41.86 36.47
C HIS A 220 20.93 -41.89 34.99
N LEU A 221 21.81 -41.47 34.06
CA LEU A 221 21.52 -41.52 32.62
C LEU A 221 21.32 -42.96 32.11
N ALA A 222 22.05 -43.93 32.63
CA ALA A 222 21.88 -45.33 32.26
C ALA A 222 20.50 -45.88 32.70
N ASP A 223 20.04 -45.52 33.90
CA ASP A 223 18.73 -45.91 34.41
C ASP A 223 17.59 -45.22 33.65
N GLU A 224 17.72 -43.92 33.34
CA GLU A 224 16.77 -43.20 32.49
C GLU A 224 16.69 -43.82 31.09
N LEU A 225 17.82 -44.18 30.50
CA LEU A 225 17.87 -44.80 29.18
C LEU A 225 17.25 -46.21 29.19
N ASP A 226 17.46 -46.98 30.25
CA ASP A 226 16.84 -48.30 30.46
C ASP A 226 15.32 -48.19 30.57
N ALA A 227 14.82 -47.22 31.35
CA ALA A 227 13.39 -46.91 31.43
C ALA A 227 12.82 -46.47 30.07
N THR A 228 13.57 -45.67 29.32
CA THR A 228 13.19 -45.21 27.97
C THR A 228 13.09 -46.39 26.98
N LEU A 229 14.06 -47.30 27.00
CA LEU A 229 14.03 -48.53 26.19
C LEU A 229 12.87 -49.44 26.58
N THR A 230 12.58 -49.57 27.88
CA THR A 230 11.43 -50.34 28.37
C THR A 230 10.11 -49.77 27.85
N LYS A 231 9.95 -48.44 27.88
CA LYS A 231 8.80 -47.74 27.31
C LYS A 231 8.68 -47.98 25.80
N ALA A 232 9.77 -47.80 25.05
CA ALA A 232 9.79 -48.00 23.59
C ALA A 232 9.38 -49.44 23.22
N ASN A 233 9.91 -50.44 23.91
CA ASN A 233 9.56 -51.84 23.70
C ASN A 233 8.09 -52.14 24.04
N ALA A 234 7.54 -51.50 25.08
CA ALA A 234 6.12 -51.62 25.40
C ALA A 234 5.22 -51.04 24.30
N GLN A 235 5.58 -49.89 23.71
CA GLN A 235 4.87 -49.31 22.57
C GLN A 235 4.96 -50.21 21.33
N LEU A 236 6.14 -50.75 21.01
CA LEU A 236 6.28 -51.70 19.90
C LEU A 236 5.45 -52.98 20.12
N ALA A 237 5.30 -53.45 21.36
CA ALA A 237 4.43 -54.57 21.68
C ALA A 237 2.95 -54.22 21.47
N GLN A 238 2.51 -53.00 21.79
CA GLN A 238 1.16 -52.53 21.51
C GLN A 238 0.89 -52.43 20.00
N LEU A 239 1.86 -51.94 19.23
CA LEU A 239 1.80 -51.94 17.76
C LEU A 239 1.65 -53.38 17.22
N ALA A 240 2.41 -54.33 17.74
CA ALA A 240 2.30 -55.73 17.34
C ALA A 240 0.92 -56.34 17.67
N GLN A 241 0.30 -55.97 18.80
CA GLN A 241 -1.07 -56.38 19.15
C GLN A 241 -2.11 -55.82 18.16
N ARG A 242 -1.84 -54.65 17.56
CA ARG A 242 -2.64 -54.05 16.48
C ARG A 242 -2.33 -54.66 15.11
N GLY A 243 -1.48 -55.68 15.03
CA GLY A 243 -1.06 -56.32 13.79
C GLY A 243 -0.05 -55.51 12.98
N ARG A 244 0.64 -54.54 13.61
CA ARG A 244 1.65 -53.69 12.96
C ARG A 244 3.06 -54.21 13.11
N SER A 245 3.86 -54.01 12.07
CA SER A 245 5.29 -54.31 12.11
C SER A 245 6.05 -53.19 12.83
N GLY A 246 6.78 -53.52 13.89
CA GLY A 246 7.75 -52.63 14.54
C GLY A 246 9.17 -52.73 13.95
N ALA A 247 9.35 -53.45 12.83
CA ALA A 247 10.67 -53.84 12.32
C ALA A 247 11.56 -52.64 11.96
N SER A 248 10.98 -51.55 11.47
CA SER A 248 11.71 -50.31 11.14
C SER A 248 12.43 -49.69 12.34
N PHE A 249 11.91 -49.88 13.56
CA PHE A 249 12.45 -49.29 14.78
C PHE A 249 13.44 -50.21 15.51
N GLN A 250 13.39 -51.51 15.25
CA GLN A 250 14.23 -52.50 15.94
C GLN A 250 15.73 -52.25 15.75
N GLY A 251 16.15 -51.80 14.56
CA GLY A 251 17.54 -51.49 14.27
C GLY A 251 18.10 -50.36 15.15
N SER A 252 17.34 -49.26 15.26
CA SER A 252 17.70 -48.09 16.07
C SER A 252 17.69 -48.42 17.57
N LEU A 253 16.64 -49.09 18.06
CA LEU A 253 16.57 -49.49 19.47
C LEU A 253 17.68 -50.48 19.84
N ALA A 254 17.99 -51.44 18.98
CA ALA A 254 19.10 -52.38 19.21
C ALA A 254 20.46 -51.66 19.25
N ALA A 255 20.65 -50.58 18.47
CA ALA A 255 21.84 -49.75 18.55
C ALA A 255 21.93 -49.02 19.91
N VAL A 256 20.82 -48.43 20.37
CA VAL A 256 20.73 -47.80 21.70
C VAL A 256 21.00 -48.81 22.81
N THR A 257 20.42 -50.01 22.76
CA THR A 257 20.68 -51.08 23.73
C THR A 257 22.15 -51.50 23.76
N ARG A 258 22.81 -51.61 22.59
CA ARG A 258 24.25 -51.87 22.53
C ARG A 258 25.05 -50.73 23.15
N SER A 259 24.72 -49.47 22.84
CA SER A 259 25.39 -48.31 23.43
C SER A 259 25.26 -48.26 24.95
N LEU A 260 24.08 -48.57 25.49
CA LEU A 260 23.84 -48.72 26.93
C LEU A 260 24.70 -49.83 27.54
N ALA A 261 24.78 -51.00 26.90
CA ALA A 261 25.60 -52.11 27.40
C ALA A 261 27.10 -51.76 27.43
N VAL A 262 27.62 -51.12 26.38
CA VAL A 262 29.03 -50.69 26.34
C VAL A 262 29.28 -49.55 27.35
N ALA A 263 28.34 -48.62 27.52
CA ALA A 263 28.46 -47.57 28.54
C ALA A 263 28.47 -48.13 29.97
N ARG A 264 27.62 -49.13 30.27
CA ARG A 264 27.62 -49.83 31.56
C ARG A 264 28.95 -50.54 31.83
N HIS A 265 29.58 -51.10 30.80
CA HIS A 265 30.91 -51.71 30.93
C HIS A 265 32.01 -50.66 31.22
N ASP A 266 31.94 -49.50 30.56
CA ASP A 266 32.91 -48.42 30.75
C ASP A 266 32.69 -47.63 32.05
N LEU A 267 31.53 -47.78 32.72
CA LEU A 267 31.06 -46.90 33.81
C LEU A 267 32.03 -46.79 34.99
N GLU A 268 32.63 -47.90 35.41
CA GLU A 268 33.55 -47.90 36.56
C GLU A 268 34.93 -47.34 36.19
N SER A 269 35.46 -47.71 35.01
CA SER A 269 36.83 -47.36 34.60
C SER A 269 36.97 -46.03 33.85
N ASP A 270 35.94 -45.62 33.11
CA ASP A 270 35.90 -44.39 32.30
C ASP A 270 34.50 -43.74 32.32
N PRO A 271 34.02 -43.29 33.49
CA PRO A 271 32.68 -42.71 33.68
C PRO A 271 32.42 -41.48 32.79
N VAL A 272 33.43 -40.66 32.48
CA VAL A 272 33.28 -39.49 31.60
C VAL A 272 32.92 -39.92 30.17
N LYS A 273 33.59 -40.94 29.64
CA LYS A 273 33.27 -41.50 28.32
C LYS A 273 31.92 -42.22 28.31
N ALA A 274 31.63 -42.97 29.39
CA ALA A 274 30.34 -43.64 29.55
C ALA A 274 29.18 -42.63 29.52
N ARG A 275 29.30 -41.53 30.27
CA ARG A 275 28.34 -40.41 30.26
C ARG A 275 28.11 -39.87 28.84
N GLY A 276 29.16 -39.50 28.11
CA GLY A 276 29.01 -38.94 26.76
C GLY A 276 28.29 -39.89 25.80
N ARG A 277 28.58 -41.20 25.89
CA ARG A 277 27.87 -42.22 25.09
C ARG A 277 26.40 -42.36 25.50
N LEU A 278 26.09 -42.26 26.78
CA LEU A 278 24.71 -42.34 27.28
C LEU A 278 23.88 -41.13 26.84
N GLU A 279 24.45 -39.92 26.87
CA GLU A 279 23.79 -38.70 26.36
C GLU A 279 23.45 -38.84 24.87
N GLU A 280 24.38 -39.35 24.04
CA GLU A 280 24.13 -39.61 22.60
C GLU A 280 23.08 -40.71 22.38
N ALA A 281 23.13 -41.78 23.17
CA ALA A 281 22.17 -42.87 23.10
C ALA A 281 20.77 -42.43 23.55
N GLN A 282 20.68 -41.56 24.55
CA GLN A 282 19.42 -40.97 25.02
C GLN A 282 18.80 -40.07 23.95
N ALA A 283 19.60 -39.23 23.28
CA ALA A 283 19.12 -38.43 22.15
C ALA A 283 18.57 -39.32 21.02
N SER A 284 19.29 -40.40 20.68
CA SER A 284 18.86 -41.36 19.64
C SER A 284 17.57 -42.11 20.03
N ALA A 285 17.45 -42.50 21.31
CA ALA A 285 16.25 -43.14 21.84
C ALA A 285 15.05 -42.19 21.81
N ALA A 286 15.24 -40.92 22.19
CA ALA A 286 14.21 -39.90 22.14
C ALA A 286 13.72 -39.65 20.71
N THR A 287 14.62 -39.57 19.72
CA THR A 287 14.24 -39.48 18.30
C THR A 287 13.41 -40.70 17.88
N THR A 288 13.84 -41.90 18.23
CA THR A 288 13.12 -43.14 17.88
C THR A 288 11.72 -43.17 18.51
N LEU A 289 11.57 -42.73 19.76
CA LEU A 289 10.27 -42.62 20.42
C LEU A 289 9.33 -41.64 19.71
N VAL A 290 9.83 -40.48 19.30
CA VAL A 290 9.04 -39.51 18.51
C VAL A 290 8.57 -40.13 17.19
N GLU A 291 9.41 -40.95 16.55
CA GLU A 291 9.04 -41.66 15.32
C GLU A 291 7.97 -42.73 15.57
N ILE A 292 8.06 -43.47 16.68
CA ILE A 292 7.04 -44.46 17.11
C ILE A 292 5.70 -43.75 17.40
N ASP A 293 5.71 -42.67 18.17
CA ASP A 293 4.49 -41.90 18.49
C ASP A 293 3.82 -41.38 17.21
N ALA A 294 4.62 -40.90 16.27
CA ALA A 294 4.08 -40.39 15.02
C ALA A 294 3.62 -41.50 14.05
N PHE A 295 4.17 -42.70 14.17
CA PHE A 295 3.68 -43.89 13.50
C PHE A 295 2.31 -44.33 14.06
N GLU A 296 2.18 -44.38 15.39
CA GLU A 296 0.91 -44.68 16.08
C GLU A 296 -0.18 -43.69 15.65
N ALA A 297 0.12 -42.39 15.64
CA ALA A 297 -0.81 -41.36 15.19
C ALA A 297 -1.27 -41.55 13.73
N ALA A 298 -0.37 -41.99 12.84
CA ALA A 298 -0.72 -42.27 11.45
C ALA A 298 -1.63 -43.50 11.33
N ASP A 299 -1.38 -44.57 12.08
CA ASP A 299 -2.26 -45.75 12.08
C ASP A 299 -3.63 -45.46 12.70
N ASP A 300 -3.70 -44.62 13.75
CA ASP A 300 -4.96 -44.15 14.33
C ASP A 300 -5.79 -43.35 13.31
N ARG A 301 -5.15 -42.43 12.58
CA ARG A 301 -5.81 -41.65 11.51
C ARG A 301 -6.34 -42.57 10.42
N ARG A 302 -5.56 -43.57 10.00
CA ARG A 302 -5.97 -44.59 9.04
C ARG A 302 -7.18 -45.40 9.54
N HIS A 303 -7.20 -45.81 10.81
CA HIS A 303 -8.34 -46.50 11.40
C HIS A 303 -9.61 -45.63 11.41
N LYS A 304 -9.49 -44.35 11.75
CA LYS A 304 -10.61 -43.38 11.67
C LYS A 304 -11.14 -43.28 10.24
N ALA A 305 -10.27 -43.19 9.25
CA ALA A 305 -10.66 -43.16 7.84
C ALA A 305 -11.37 -44.46 7.41
N SER A 306 -10.91 -45.62 7.89
CA SER A 306 -11.60 -46.90 7.65
C SER A 306 -13.03 -46.90 8.21
N ASN A 307 -13.20 -46.48 9.47
CA ASN A 307 -14.52 -46.41 10.10
C ASN A 307 -15.44 -45.41 9.37
N ALA A 308 -14.90 -44.27 8.94
CA ALA A 308 -15.65 -43.30 8.16
C ALA A 308 -16.09 -43.86 6.80
N ALA A 309 -15.24 -44.66 6.13
CA ALA A 309 -15.62 -45.35 4.89
C ALA A 309 -16.78 -46.33 5.11
N ASP A 310 -16.76 -47.09 6.21
CA ASP A 310 -17.85 -48.00 6.57
C ASP A 310 -19.14 -47.23 6.91
N ASP A 311 -19.04 -46.06 7.52
CA ASP A 311 -20.20 -45.20 7.77
C ASP A 311 -20.79 -44.61 6.48
N VAL A 312 -19.96 -44.26 5.48
CA VAL A 312 -20.44 -43.89 4.15
C VAL A 312 -21.16 -45.06 3.48
N GLU A 313 -20.62 -46.28 3.59
CA GLU A 313 -21.27 -47.49 3.06
C GLU A 313 -22.63 -47.73 3.74
N LYS A 314 -22.72 -47.63 5.07
CA LYS A 314 -24.02 -47.71 5.78
C LYS A 314 -25.00 -46.65 5.34
N LYS A 315 -24.56 -45.40 5.12
CA LYS A 315 -25.42 -44.31 4.62
C LYS A 315 -25.93 -44.61 3.21
N ARG A 316 -25.07 -45.12 2.32
CA ARG A 316 -25.47 -45.58 0.97
C ARG A 316 -26.54 -46.66 1.09
N ASP A 317 -26.34 -47.65 1.94
CA ASP A 317 -27.28 -48.77 2.09
C ASP A 317 -28.61 -48.34 2.71
N ALA A 318 -28.58 -47.42 3.67
CA ALA A 318 -29.79 -46.78 4.20
C ALA A 318 -30.57 -46.06 3.09
N LYS A 319 -29.87 -45.31 2.20
CA LYS A 319 -30.51 -44.68 1.03
C LYS A 319 -31.07 -45.71 0.05
N ARG A 320 -30.36 -46.81 -0.22
CA ARG A 320 -30.92 -47.90 -1.04
C ARG A 320 -32.16 -48.53 -0.42
N ALA A 321 -32.19 -48.70 0.91
CA ALA A 321 -33.36 -49.19 1.63
C ALA A 321 -34.56 -48.21 1.59
N GLU A 322 -34.31 -46.90 1.53
CA GLU A 322 -35.32 -45.88 1.27
C GLU A 322 -35.84 -45.89 -0.20
N GLY A 323 -35.28 -46.73 -1.07
CA GLY A 323 -35.68 -46.87 -2.48
C GLY A 323 -34.83 -46.09 -3.48
N TRP A 324 -33.69 -45.51 -3.07
CA TRP A 324 -32.77 -44.84 -3.98
C TRP A 324 -31.93 -45.85 -4.76
N LEU A 325 -31.91 -45.78 -6.10
CA LEU A 325 -31.12 -46.69 -6.92
C LEU A 325 -29.61 -46.37 -6.85
N LEU A 326 -29.25 -45.08 -6.85
CA LEU A 326 -27.86 -44.60 -6.89
C LEU A 326 -27.05 -45.22 -8.04
N ALA A 327 -27.70 -45.50 -9.18
CA ALA A 327 -27.11 -46.15 -10.34
C ALA A 327 -26.67 -45.16 -11.44
N GLU A 328 -26.99 -43.88 -11.27
CA GLU A 328 -26.58 -42.84 -12.21
C GLU A 328 -25.05 -42.73 -12.26
N PRO A 329 -24.44 -42.64 -13.46
CA PRO A 329 -23.00 -42.43 -13.58
C PRO A 329 -22.56 -41.18 -12.82
N GLY A 330 -21.59 -41.33 -11.92
CA GLY A 330 -21.12 -40.25 -11.05
C GLY A 330 -21.98 -40.00 -9.80
N ALA A 331 -23.01 -40.82 -9.56
CA ALA A 331 -23.86 -40.78 -8.37
C ALA A 331 -23.66 -41.99 -7.43
N ASP A 332 -22.94 -43.02 -7.87
CA ASP A 332 -22.62 -44.18 -7.02
C ASP A 332 -21.36 -43.93 -6.19
N PRO A 333 -21.46 -43.78 -4.84
CA PRO A 333 -20.29 -43.62 -3.98
C PRO A 333 -19.45 -44.89 -3.88
N LEU A 334 -19.94 -46.06 -4.35
CA LEU A 334 -19.24 -47.34 -4.21
C LEU A 334 -17.84 -47.31 -4.85
N ALA A 335 -17.70 -46.72 -6.05
CA ALA A 335 -16.40 -46.63 -6.72
C ALA A 335 -15.37 -45.86 -5.85
N ARG A 336 -15.82 -44.80 -5.15
CA ARG A 336 -14.98 -44.04 -4.22
C ARG A 336 -14.63 -44.86 -2.99
N ILE A 337 -15.60 -45.57 -2.40
CA ILE A 337 -15.37 -46.43 -1.23
C ILE A 337 -14.35 -47.55 -1.56
N VAL A 338 -14.42 -48.14 -2.76
CA VAL A 338 -13.43 -49.11 -3.23
C VAL A 338 -12.04 -48.48 -3.29
N SER A 339 -11.90 -47.31 -3.91
CA SER A 339 -10.63 -46.58 -3.96
C SER A 339 -10.10 -46.19 -2.56
N VAL A 340 -10.98 -45.85 -1.62
CA VAL A 340 -10.61 -45.62 -0.20
C VAL A 340 -9.99 -46.88 0.39
N ARG A 341 -10.63 -48.05 0.21
CA ARG A 341 -10.12 -49.33 0.73
C ARG A 341 -8.75 -49.70 0.13
N GLU A 342 -8.56 -49.45 -1.17
CA GLU A 342 -7.27 -49.63 -1.84
C GLU A 342 -6.19 -48.73 -1.23
N HIS A 343 -6.46 -47.44 -1.05
CA HIS A 343 -5.53 -46.50 -0.42
C HIS A 343 -5.20 -46.86 1.03
N LEU A 344 -6.19 -47.27 1.83
CA LEU A 344 -5.96 -47.70 3.21
C LEU A 344 -5.16 -49.01 3.30
N THR A 345 -5.29 -49.89 2.30
CA THR A 345 -4.49 -51.11 2.17
C THR A 345 -3.03 -50.78 1.83
N LEU A 346 -2.80 -49.86 0.89
CA LEU A 346 -1.45 -49.37 0.57
C LEU A 346 -0.82 -48.63 1.75
N ALA A 347 -1.58 -47.78 2.44
CA ALA A 347 -1.10 -47.11 3.66
C ALA A 347 -0.67 -48.12 4.74
N THR A 348 -1.41 -49.22 4.88
CA THR A 348 -1.06 -50.32 5.79
C THR A 348 0.29 -50.94 5.42
N GLN A 349 0.50 -51.27 4.13
CA GLN A 349 1.76 -51.85 3.65
C GLN A 349 2.94 -50.89 3.83
N LEU A 350 2.76 -49.60 3.56
CA LEU A 350 3.79 -48.58 3.72
C LEU A 350 4.15 -48.34 5.19
N LEU A 351 3.17 -48.33 6.09
CA LEU A 351 3.42 -48.31 7.53
C LEU A 351 4.26 -49.54 7.93
N ASP A 352 3.86 -50.74 7.54
CA ASP A 352 4.62 -51.94 7.91
C ASP A 352 6.05 -51.99 7.33
N ALA A 353 6.30 -51.24 6.25
CA ALA A 353 7.62 -51.03 5.65
C ALA A 353 8.43 -49.87 6.28
N GLY A 354 7.85 -49.09 7.20
CA GLY A 354 8.46 -47.90 7.80
C GLY A 354 8.35 -46.62 6.97
N GLU A 355 7.66 -46.65 5.83
CA GLU A 355 7.50 -45.54 4.88
C GLU A 355 6.34 -44.60 5.29
N ARG A 356 6.48 -43.96 6.46
CA ARG A 356 5.42 -43.14 7.09
C ARG A 356 4.90 -42.02 6.20
N THR A 357 5.78 -41.27 5.54
CA THR A 357 5.38 -40.12 4.71
C THR A 357 4.50 -40.56 3.53
N GLY A 358 4.85 -41.69 2.90
CA GLY A 358 4.02 -42.28 1.84
C GLY A 358 2.67 -42.76 2.37
N ALA A 359 2.65 -43.40 3.55
CA ALA A 359 1.41 -43.83 4.18
C ALA A 359 0.47 -42.66 4.47
N ILE A 360 0.97 -41.55 5.01
CA ILE A 360 0.18 -40.34 5.28
C ILE A 360 -0.46 -39.81 4.00
N GLY A 361 0.29 -39.76 2.89
CA GLY A 361 -0.27 -39.33 1.60
C GLY A 361 -1.46 -40.20 1.16
N HIS A 362 -1.36 -41.52 1.31
CA HIS A 362 -2.47 -42.43 0.99
C HIS A 362 -3.67 -42.29 1.94
N ILE A 363 -3.43 -42.02 3.23
CA ILE A 363 -4.50 -41.73 4.19
C ILE A 363 -5.24 -40.45 3.78
N GLU A 364 -4.53 -39.41 3.35
CA GLU A 364 -5.13 -38.15 2.87
C GLU A 364 -5.92 -38.33 1.57
N HIS A 365 -5.46 -39.20 0.66
CA HIS A 365 -6.24 -39.59 -0.52
C HIS A 365 -7.54 -40.32 -0.13
N ALA A 366 -7.47 -41.24 0.83
CA ALA A 366 -8.64 -41.92 1.38
C ALA A 366 -9.64 -40.93 2.00
N GLU A 367 -9.19 -40.02 2.86
CA GLU A 367 -10.04 -39.01 3.49
C GLU A 367 -10.74 -38.10 2.47
N ARG A 368 -10.03 -37.67 1.41
CA ARG A 368 -10.64 -36.90 0.32
C ARG A 368 -11.72 -37.67 -0.41
N ASN A 369 -11.47 -38.94 -0.77
CA ASN A 369 -12.47 -39.78 -1.41
C ASN A 369 -13.69 -40.04 -0.51
N ILE A 370 -13.50 -40.13 0.82
CA ILE A 370 -14.60 -40.22 1.79
C ILE A 370 -15.46 -38.95 1.76
N ALA A 371 -14.83 -37.78 1.79
CA ALA A 371 -15.53 -36.50 1.73
C ALA A 371 -16.30 -36.32 0.42
N GLU A 372 -15.70 -36.68 -0.71
CA GLU A 372 -16.35 -36.66 -2.02
C GLU A 372 -17.55 -37.63 -2.10
N ALA A 373 -17.43 -38.83 -1.53
CA ALA A 373 -18.52 -39.80 -1.48
C ALA A 373 -19.72 -39.30 -0.63
N LEU A 374 -19.45 -38.62 0.50
CA LEU A 374 -20.49 -37.97 1.30
C LEU A 374 -21.17 -36.84 0.54
N ALA A 375 -20.38 -35.94 -0.06
CA ALA A 375 -20.89 -34.82 -0.84
C ALA A 375 -21.75 -35.28 -2.03
N MET A 376 -21.37 -36.40 -2.66
CA MET A 376 -22.14 -37.02 -3.73
C MET A 376 -23.53 -37.47 -3.26
N LEU A 377 -23.61 -38.17 -2.12
CA LEU A 377 -24.89 -38.59 -1.54
C LEU A 377 -25.80 -37.39 -1.22
N GLU A 378 -25.24 -36.33 -0.67
CA GLU A 378 -25.98 -35.09 -0.38
C GLU A 378 -26.45 -34.39 -1.66
N SER A 379 -25.57 -34.30 -2.66
CA SER A 379 -25.85 -33.62 -3.93
C SER A 379 -26.99 -34.28 -4.71
N ILE A 380 -27.09 -35.61 -4.68
CA ILE A 380 -28.19 -36.35 -5.34
C ILE A 380 -29.53 -36.01 -4.69
N VAL A 381 -29.56 -35.92 -3.36
CA VAL A 381 -30.77 -35.54 -2.61
C VAL A 381 -31.21 -34.11 -2.95
N VAL A 382 -30.25 -33.19 -3.06
CA VAL A 382 -30.51 -31.80 -3.50
C VAL A 382 -31.02 -31.77 -4.93
N ALA A 383 -30.38 -32.49 -5.86
CA ALA A 383 -30.80 -32.56 -7.26
C ALA A 383 -32.23 -33.08 -7.41
N LYS A 384 -32.60 -34.15 -6.69
CA LYS A 384 -33.99 -34.65 -6.64
C LYS A 384 -34.94 -33.56 -6.18
N THR A 385 -34.67 -32.94 -5.03
CA THR A 385 -35.52 -31.89 -4.46
C THR A 385 -35.71 -30.74 -5.46
N LYS A 386 -34.65 -30.33 -6.16
CA LYS A 386 -34.71 -29.27 -7.17
C LYS A 386 -35.54 -29.64 -8.39
N VAL A 387 -35.42 -30.89 -8.86
CA VAL A 387 -36.27 -31.39 -9.95
C VAL A 387 -37.73 -31.41 -9.54
N GLU A 388 -38.05 -31.89 -8.34
CA GLU A 388 -39.43 -31.93 -7.81
C GLU A 388 -40.02 -30.53 -7.63
N GLU A 389 -39.22 -29.55 -7.20
CA GLU A 389 -39.62 -28.15 -7.00
C GLU A 389 -39.86 -27.41 -8.33
N LEU A 390 -38.92 -27.52 -9.27
CA LEU A 390 -38.89 -26.66 -10.47
C LEU A 390 -39.69 -27.22 -11.65
N LEU A 391 -39.81 -28.55 -11.77
CA LEU A 391 -40.46 -29.19 -12.92
C LEU A 391 -41.93 -28.78 -13.11
N PRO A 392 -42.78 -28.69 -12.06
CA PRO A 392 -44.17 -28.25 -12.23
C PRO A 392 -44.28 -26.81 -12.76
N GLY A 393 -43.40 -25.92 -12.27
CA GLY A 393 -43.36 -24.51 -12.71
C GLY A 393 -42.93 -24.37 -14.16
N CYS A 394 -41.90 -25.13 -14.57
CA CYS A 394 -41.44 -25.23 -15.95
C CYS A 394 -42.58 -25.70 -16.89
N VAL A 395 -43.26 -26.78 -16.54
CA VAL A 395 -44.40 -27.29 -17.33
C VAL A 395 -45.51 -26.24 -17.48
N ALA A 396 -45.92 -25.60 -16.39
CA ALA A 396 -46.96 -24.56 -16.43
C ALA A 396 -46.53 -23.35 -17.27
N ARG A 397 -45.25 -22.96 -17.21
CA ARG A 397 -44.71 -21.86 -18.00
C ARG A 397 -44.64 -22.18 -19.49
N LEU A 398 -44.28 -23.41 -19.86
CA LEU A 398 -44.34 -23.86 -21.26
C LEU A 398 -45.77 -23.84 -21.82
N GLU A 399 -46.76 -24.25 -21.04
CA GLU A 399 -48.18 -24.18 -21.44
C GLU A 399 -48.64 -22.72 -21.63
N ALA A 400 -48.21 -21.82 -20.73
CA ALA A 400 -48.47 -20.39 -20.86
C ALA A 400 -47.79 -19.78 -22.10
N LEU A 401 -46.54 -20.14 -22.39
CA LEU A 401 -45.80 -19.71 -23.58
C LEU A 401 -46.43 -20.23 -24.87
N ALA A 402 -46.89 -21.47 -24.89
CA ALA A 402 -47.62 -22.05 -26.01
C ALA A 402 -48.91 -21.27 -26.30
N THR A 403 -49.65 -20.93 -25.24
CA THR A 403 -50.90 -20.15 -25.34
C THR A 403 -50.65 -18.73 -25.86
N ARG A 404 -49.56 -18.08 -25.38
CA ARG A 404 -49.15 -16.73 -25.83
C ARG A 404 -48.62 -16.72 -27.27
N GLY A 405 -48.05 -17.82 -27.75
CA GLY A 405 -47.54 -17.94 -29.13
C GLY A 405 -48.58 -17.58 -30.19
N GLY A 406 -49.85 -17.96 -29.98
CA GLY A 406 -50.95 -17.59 -30.88
C GLY A 406 -51.26 -16.10 -30.92
N GLN A 407 -50.92 -15.32 -29.89
CA GLN A 407 -51.03 -13.85 -29.91
C GLN A 407 -49.87 -13.24 -30.71
N ALA A 408 -48.63 -13.69 -30.47
CA ALA A 408 -47.45 -13.23 -31.21
C ALA A 408 -47.54 -13.53 -32.72
N LEU A 409 -48.07 -14.70 -33.12
CA LEU A 409 -48.29 -15.01 -34.53
C LEU A 409 -49.33 -14.09 -35.18
N ARG A 410 -50.41 -13.75 -34.46
CA ARG A 410 -51.41 -12.78 -34.94
C ARG A 410 -50.81 -11.37 -35.07
N ALA A 411 -49.94 -10.97 -34.12
CA ALA A 411 -49.19 -9.72 -34.19
C ALA A 411 -48.31 -9.65 -35.45
N LEU A 412 -47.54 -10.72 -35.73
CA LEU A 412 -46.73 -10.82 -36.96
C LEU A 412 -47.61 -10.76 -38.22
N GLN A 413 -48.73 -11.48 -38.25
CA GLN A 413 -49.66 -11.43 -39.38
C GLN A 413 -50.26 -10.04 -39.59
N GLN A 414 -50.61 -9.35 -38.50
CA GLN A 414 -51.11 -7.98 -38.56
C GLN A 414 -50.05 -7.04 -39.12
N MET A 415 -48.81 -7.05 -38.59
CA MET A 415 -47.70 -6.25 -39.13
C MET A 415 -47.42 -6.56 -40.61
N ALA A 416 -47.47 -7.83 -41.01
CA ALA A 416 -47.29 -8.23 -42.41
C ALA A 416 -48.41 -7.74 -43.34
N GLN A 417 -49.62 -7.54 -42.81
CA GLN A 417 -50.76 -6.99 -43.54
C GLN A 417 -50.71 -5.45 -43.61
N SER A 418 -50.36 -4.80 -42.50
CA SER A 418 -50.47 -3.34 -42.33
C SER A 418 -49.21 -2.56 -42.63
N ASP A 419 -48.01 -3.16 -42.56
CA ASP A 419 -46.73 -2.43 -42.58
C ASP A 419 -45.77 -3.00 -43.63
N ALA A 420 -44.78 -2.19 -44.03
CA ALA A 420 -43.70 -2.62 -44.90
C ALA A 420 -42.82 -3.68 -44.20
N GLN A 421 -42.33 -4.67 -44.94
CA GLN A 421 -41.51 -5.76 -44.38
C GLN A 421 -40.25 -5.24 -43.67
N THR A 422 -39.64 -4.17 -44.17
CA THR A 422 -38.45 -3.53 -43.57
C THR A 422 -38.70 -3.06 -42.14
N ALA A 423 -39.94 -2.68 -41.79
CA ALA A 423 -40.28 -2.16 -40.47
C ALA A 423 -40.32 -3.23 -39.36
N TRP A 424 -40.38 -4.52 -39.72
CA TRP A 424 -40.46 -5.62 -38.76
C TRP A 424 -39.59 -6.84 -39.14
N SER A 425 -38.72 -6.68 -40.14
CA SER A 425 -37.86 -7.77 -40.65
C SER A 425 -36.94 -8.38 -39.60
N ASP A 426 -36.56 -7.62 -38.57
CA ASP A 426 -35.72 -8.06 -37.46
C ASP A 426 -36.44 -9.07 -36.53
N VAL A 427 -37.78 -8.99 -36.45
CA VAL A 427 -38.60 -9.91 -35.65
C VAL A 427 -39.34 -10.95 -36.49
N ALA A 428 -39.18 -10.94 -37.82
CA ALA A 428 -39.92 -11.82 -38.73
C ALA A 428 -39.74 -13.32 -38.41
N ASP A 429 -38.51 -13.73 -38.10
CA ASP A 429 -38.19 -15.14 -37.80
C ASP A 429 -38.48 -15.52 -36.34
N ASN A 430 -38.83 -14.56 -35.48
CA ASN A 430 -38.98 -14.82 -34.04
C ASN A 430 -40.16 -15.76 -33.73
N GLY A 431 -41.18 -15.81 -34.59
CA GLY A 431 -42.28 -16.78 -34.46
C GLY A 431 -41.77 -18.22 -34.64
N ALA A 432 -41.08 -18.49 -35.75
CA ALA A 432 -40.50 -19.81 -36.04
C ALA A 432 -39.43 -20.21 -35.01
N LYS A 433 -38.62 -19.25 -34.56
CA LYS A 433 -37.65 -19.45 -33.48
C LYS A 433 -38.34 -19.84 -32.17
N ALA A 434 -39.39 -19.10 -31.76
CA ALA A 434 -40.17 -19.40 -30.57
C ALA A 434 -40.81 -20.80 -30.63
N ASP A 435 -41.40 -21.18 -31.76
CA ASP A 435 -41.99 -22.51 -31.94
C ASP A 435 -40.94 -23.63 -31.84
N ALA A 436 -39.78 -23.45 -32.48
CA ALA A 436 -38.68 -24.41 -32.39
C ALA A 436 -38.09 -24.51 -30.97
N GLY A 437 -38.00 -23.39 -30.25
CA GLY A 437 -37.58 -23.35 -28.84
C GLY A 437 -38.56 -24.08 -27.93
N LEU A 438 -39.85 -23.83 -28.12
CA LEU A 438 -40.92 -24.48 -27.38
C LEU A 438 -40.90 -26.01 -27.60
N ALA A 439 -40.73 -26.46 -28.84
CA ALA A 439 -40.61 -27.89 -29.15
C ALA A 439 -39.39 -28.53 -28.48
N ARG A 440 -38.23 -27.85 -28.49
CA ARG A 440 -37.02 -28.31 -27.78
C ARG A 440 -37.26 -28.39 -26.27
N ALA A 441 -37.83 -27.36 -25.66
CA ALA A 441 -38.10 -27.33 -24.23
C ALA A 441 -39.10 -28.43 -23.82
N GLN A 442 -40.14 -28.68 -24.61
CA GLN A 442 -41.07 -29.79 -24.39
C GLN A 442 -40.39 -31.16 -24.47
N SER A 443 -39.49 -31.36 -25.46
CA SER A 443 -38.68 -32.58 -25.56
C SER A 443 -37.78 -32.75 -24.33
N MET A 444 -37.13 -31.68 -23.88
CA MET A 444 -36.30 -31.71 -22.67
C MET A 444 -37.12 -32.05 -21.44
N VAL A 445 -38.29 -31.45 -21.24
CA VAL A 445 -39.19 -31.77 -20.12
C VAL A 445 -39.64 -33.23 -20.15
N ALA A 446 -39.92 -33.78 -21.32
CA ALA A 446 -40.21 -35.21 -21.46
C ALA A 446 -39.01 -36.08 -21.05
N GLU A 447 -37.79 -35.69 -21.45
CA GLU A 447 -36.56 -36.37 -21.01
C GLU A 447 -36.29 -36.20 -19.51
N VAL A 448 -36.57 -35.03 -18.91
CA VAL A 448 -36.46 -34.80 -17.45
C VAL A 448 -37.36 -35.79 -16.72
N ARG A 449 -38.63 -35.93 -17.15
CA ARG A 449 -39.57 -36.91 -16.58
C ARG A 449 -39.08 -38.35 -16.74
N ALA A 450 -38.57 -38.69 -17.93
CA ALA A 450 -38.02 -40.03 -18.18
C ALA A 450 -36.75 -40.31 -17.36
N ALA A 451 -35.92 -39.31 -17.07
CA ALA A 451 -34.72 -39.44 -16.26
C ALA A 451 -35.05 -39.52 -14.76
N ALA A 452 -36.00 -38.71 -14.29
CA ALA A 452 -36.47 -38.70 -12.91
C ALA A 452 -37.45 -39.84 -12.56
N ASP A 453 -37.80 -40.69 -13.54
CA ASP A 453 -38.67 -41.83 -13.35
C ASP A 453 -38.18 -42.74 -12.20
N PRO A 454 -39.07 -43.26 -11.33
CA PRO A 454 -38.68 -44.08 -10.19
C PRO A 454 -37.84 -45.31 -10.55
N SER A 455 -37.94 -45.82 -11.78
CA SER A 455 -37.14 -46.96 -12.26
C SER A 455 -35.71 -46.59 -12.69
N ARG A 456 -35.43 -45.30 -12.95
CA ARG A 456 -34.10 -44.82 -13.40
C ARG A 456 -33.42 -43.93 -12.37
N GLN A 457 -34.13 -42.93 -11.83
CA GLN A 457 -33.63 -42.01 -10.81
C GLN A 457 -32.33 -41.28 -11.18
N HIS A 458 -32.20 -40.84 -12.43
CA HIS A 458 -31.05 -40.07 -12.91
C HIS A 458 -31.26 -38.57 -12.61
N PHE A 459 -31.17 -38.22 -11.33
CA PHE A 459 -31.53 -36.88 -10.85
C PHE A 459 -30.54 -35.79 -11.29
N PHE A 460 -29.24 -36.08 -11.45
CA PHE A 460 -28.30 -35.07 -11.97
C PHE A 460 -28.59 -34.75 -13.44
N ARG A 461 -28.80 -35.78 -14.27
CA ARG A 461 -29.21 -35.58 -15.66
C ARG A 461 -30.55 -34.86 -15.75
N ALA A 462 -31.53 -35.24 -14.93
CA ALA A 462 -32.84 -34.60 -14.90
C ALA A 462 -32.71 -33.12 -14.54
N PHE A 463 -31.91 -32.78 -13.53
CA PHE A 463 -31.68 -31.39 -13.13
C PHE A 463 -30.99 -30.58 -14.23
N ALA A 464 -29.94 -31.11 -14.85
CA ALA A 464 -29.23 -30.42 -15.94
C ALA A 464 -30.13 -30.15 -17.17
N LEU A 465 -30.96 -31.13 -17.55
CA LEU A 465 -31.94 -30.96 -18.62
C LEU A 465 -33.02 -29.93 -18.26
N LEU A 466 -33.43 -29.87 -16.99
CA LEU A 466 -34.41 -28.91 -16.51
C LEU A 466 -33.87 -27.48 -16.54
N GLU A 467 -32.63 -27.26 -16.13
CA GLU A 467 -31.98 -25.94 -16.26
C GLU A 467 -31.91 -25.47 -17.71
N GLU A 468 -31.59 -26.37 -18.64
CA GLU A 468 -31.59 -26.03 -20.06
C GLU A 468 -33.00 -25.76 -20.59
N ALA A 469 -34.01 -26.51 -20.15
CA ALA A 469 -35.41 -26.25 -20.51
C ALA A 469 -35.86 -24.84 -20.05
N LEU A 470 -35.49 -24.42 -18.84
CA LEU A 470 -35.77 -23.07 -18.34
C LEU A 470 -35.08 -21.98 -19.18
N ARG A 471 -33.83 -22.21 -19.63
CA ARG A 471 -33.16 -21.27 -20.56
C ARG A 471 -33.89 -21.19 -21.90
N GLN A 472 -34.39 -22.31 -22.41
CA GLN A 472 -35.20 -22.31 -23.64
C GLN A 472 -36.53 -21.56 -23.43
N GLU A 473 -37.18 -21.68 -22.28
CA GLU A 473 -38.38 -20.88 -21.95
C GLU A 473 -38.11 -19.38 -21.98
N ASP A 474 -37.04 -18.92 -21.32
CA ASP A 474 -36.66 -17.50 -21.30
C ASP A 474 -36.39 -16.98 -22.71
N TRP A 475 -35.75 -17.78 -23.55
CA TRP A 475 -35.49 -17.43 -24.94
C TRP A 475 -36.78 -17.35 -25.79
N VAL A 476 -37.71 -18.29 -25.60
CA VAL A 476 -39.03 -18.27 -26.26
C VAL A 476 -39.84 -17.05 -25.82
N ASP A 477 -39.85 -16.75 -24.52
CA ASP A 477 -40.52 -15.58 -23.94
C ASP A 477 -39.96 -14.28 -24.54
N GLY A 478 -38.63 -14.17 -24.65
CA GLY A 478 -37.97 -13.02 -25.28
C GLY A 478 -38.33 -12.86 -26.76
N CYS A 479 -38.41 -13.96 -27.53
CA CYS A 479 -38.82 -13.92 -28.93
C CYS A 479 -40.26 -13.43 -29.09
N GLN A 480 -41.19 -13.93 -28.26
CA GLN A 480 -42.59 -13.51 -28.27
C GLN A 480 -42.77 -12.06 -27.81
N ALA A 481 -42.06 -11.64 -26.77
CA ALA A 481 -42.08 -10.28 -26.26
C ALA A 481 -41.59 -9.27 -27.31
N ALA A 482 -40.48 -9.56 -28.00
CA ALA A 482 -39.94 -8.70 -29.06
C ALA A 482 -40.94 -8.47 -30.20
N ILE A 483 -41.73 -9.48 -30.56
CA ILE A 483 -42.80 -9.35 -31.57
C ILE A 483 -43.87 -8.38 -31.07
N MET A 484 -44.35 -8.56 -29.83
CA MET A 484 -45.41 -7.73 -29.25
C MET A 484 -44.94 -6.29 -29.06
N GLU A 485 -43.70 -6.09 -28.63
CA GLU A 485 -43.08 -4.78 -28.51
C GLU A 485 -43.00 -4.07 -29.86
N ARG A 486 -42.50 -4.74 -30.90
CA ARG A 486 -42.46 -4.19 -32.27
C ARG A 486 -43.85 -3.82 -32.77
N GLN A 487 -44.86 -4.67 -32.52
CA GLN A 487 -46.23 -4.34 -32.88
C GLN A 487 -46.71 -3.07 -32.16
N SER A 488 -46.48 -2.98 -30.84
CA SER A 488 -46.88 -1.80 -30.07
C SER A 488 -46.16 -0.53 -30.50
N GLU A 489 -44.90 -0.62 -30.90
CA GLU A 489 -44.12 0.50 -31.43
C GLU A 489 -44.73 0.99 -32.75
N LEU A 490 -45.03 0.08 -33.67
CA LEU A 490 -45.65 0.42 -34.95
C LEU A 490 -47.06 1.00 -34.77
N ASP A 491 -47.87 0.45 -33.87
CA ASP A 491 -49.19 1.00 -33.54
C ASP A 491 -49.09 2.40 -32.92
N GLY A 492 -48.11 2.63 -32.04
CA GLY A 492 -47.80 3.93 -31.46
C GLY A 492 -47.33 4.96 -32.50
N LEU A 493 -46.51 4.55 -33.45
CA LEU A 493 -46.10 5.40 -34.58
C LEU A 493 -47.28 5.69 -35.51
N ARG A 494 -48.11 4.70 -35.81
CA ARG A 494 -49.33 4.89 -36.62
C ARG A 494 -50.27 5.92 -36.01
N ALA A 495 -50.42 5.90 -34.69
CA ALA A 495 -51.26 6.86 -33.97
C ALA A 495 -50.64 8.28 -33.91
N SER A 496 -49.32 8.40 -33.78
CA SER A 496 -48.64 9.68 -33.51
C SER A 496 -48.13 10.41 -34.75
N LEU A 497 -47.71 9.70 -35.80
CA LEU A 497 -47.09 10.28 -36.99
C LEU A 497 -47.96 11.29 -37.72
N PRO A 498 -49.29 11.12 -37.88
CA PRO A 498 -50.12 12.12 -38.55
C PRO A 498 -50.06 13.49 -37.87
N ASN A 499 -50.16 13.52 -36.53
CA ASN A 499 -50.08 14.77 -35.76
C ASN A 499 -48.67 15.37 -35.84
N ARG A 500 -47.63 14.55 -35.69
CA ARG A 500 -46.23 15.02 -35.82
C ARG A 500 -45.96 15.62 -37.20
N CYS A 501 -46.46 15.00 -38.28
CA CYS A 501 -46.34 15.51 -39.65
C CYS A 501 -47.01 16.88 -39.78
N GLN A 502 -48.22 17.05 -39.22
CA GLN A 502 -48.91 18.33 -39.23
C GLN A 502 -48.15 19.41 -38.45
N THR A 503 -47.59 19.08 -37.28
CA THR A 503 -46.80 20.01 -36.47
C THR A 503 -45.55 20.48 -37.22
N VAL A 504 -44.76 19.56 -37.79
CA VAL A 504 -43.55 19.91 -38.55
C VAL A 504 -43.91 20.69 -39.82
N ALA A 505 -44.97 20.30 -40.54
CA ALA A 505 -45.41 21.02 -41.73
C ALA A 505 -45.87 22.46 -41.40
N ALA A 506 -46.63 22.65 -40.31
CA ALA A 506 -47.04 23.98 -39.86
C ALA A 506 -45.83 24.84 -39.45
N ARG A 507 -44.83 24.24 -38.78
CA ARG A 507 -43.57 24.89 -38.43
C ARG A 507 -42.81 25.36 -39.68
N VAL A 508 -42.61 24.46 -40.65
CA VAL A 508 -41.96 24.80 -41.94
C VAL A 508 -42.71 25.91 -42.67
N GLN A 509 -44.04 25.86 -42.76
CA GLN A 509 -44.84 26.91 -43.40
C GLN A 509 -44.71 28.26 -42.69
N SER A 510 -44.71 28.27 -41.36
CA SER A 510 -44.51 29.49 -40.59
C SER A 510 -43.11 30.08 -40.77
N LEU A 511 -42.09 29.23 -40.90
CA LEU A 511 -40.72 29.63 -41.19
C LEU A 511 -40.61 30.18 -42.62
N GLU A 512 -41.20 29.51 -43.61
CA GLU A 512 -41.24 29.97 -45.00
C GLU A 512 -41.91 31.35 -45.11
N ALA A 513 -43.07 31.53 -44.47
CA ALA A 513 -43.74 32.83 -44.43
C ALA A 513 -42.95 33.91 -43.68
N ARG A 514 -42.11 33.53 -42.71
CA ARG A 514 -41.20 34.44 -41.99
C ARG A 514 -40.07 34.89 -42.91
N LEU A 515 -39.43 33.93 -43.57
CA LEU A 515 -38.35 34.12 -44.54
C LEU A 515 -38.81 35.01 -45.70
N GLU A 516 -39.95 34.71 -46.34
CA GLU A 516 -40.49 35.55 -47.43
C GLU A 516 -40.72 37.02 -47.06
N ARG A 517 -41.04 37.30 -45.78
CA ARG A 517 -41.22 38.69 -45.28
C ARG A 517 -39.90 39.37 -44.97
N GLN A 518 -38.85 38.62 -44.64
CA GLN A 518 -37.53 39.12 -44.30
C GLN A 518 -36.74 39.39 -45.59
N ARG A 519 -36.47 40.67 -45.89
CA ARG A 519 -35.57 41.06 -47.00
C ARG A 519 -34.09 40.71 -46.72
N THR A 520 -33.80 40.18 -45.53
CA THR A 520 -32.49 39.87 -44.96
C THR A 520 -32.04 38.42 -45.14
N ASP A 521 -32.82 37.63 -45.88
CA ASP A 521 -32.62 36.19 -45.93
C ASP A 521 -31.40 35.74 -46.74
N ARG A 522 -30.53 34.94 -46.10
CA ARG A 522 -29.47 34.20 -46.81
C ARG A 522 -30.03 33.00 -47.57
N VAL A 523 -29.24 32.55 -48.55
CA VAL A 523 -29.50 31.35 -49.35
C VAL A 523 -29.59 30.07 -48.48
N ARG A 524 -28.76 29.96 -47.43
CA ARG A 524 -28.66 28.74 -46.61
C ARG A 524 -29.87 28.45 -45.72
N ALA A 525 -30.46 29.47 -45.09
CA ALA A 525 -31.68 29.30 -44.29
C ALA A 525 -32.86 28.84 -45.17
N ASN A 526 -32.96 29.42 -46.37
CA ASN A 526 -33.93 29.01 -47.38
C ASN A 526 -33.69 27.58 -47.90
N GLU A 527 -32.43 27.17 -48.11
CA GLU A 527 -32.09 25.80 -48.50
C GLU A 527 -32.55 24.78 -47.45
N HIS A 528 -32.25 25.02 -46.17
CA HIS A 528 -32.67 24.13 -45.09
C HIS A 528 -34.18 24.15 -44.86
N CYS A 529 -34.87 25.28 -45.02
CA CYS A 529 -36.33 25.34 -44.96
C CYS A 529 -36.97 24.50 -46.07
N ARG A 530 -36.47 24.61 -47.31
CA ARG A 530 -36.94 23.78 -48.45
C ARG A 530 -36.60 22.31 -48.26
N GLU A 531 -35.44 21.99 -47.70
CA GLU A 531 -35.07 20.62 -47.35
C GLU A 531 -36.04 20.05 -46.30
N ALA A 532 -36.31 20.79 -45.22
CA ALA A 532 -37.27 20.41 -44.20
C ALA A 532 -38.67 20.17 -44.79
N GLY A 533 -39.15 21.05 -45.68
CA GLY A 533 -40.41 20.87 -46.38
C GLY A 533 -40.44 19.61 -47.26
N ARG A 534 -39.38 19.35 -48.02
CA ARG A 534 -39.25 18.12 -48.84
C ARG A 534 -39.26 16.86 -47.98
N LEU A 535 -38.52 16.87 -46.87
CA LEU A 535 -38.46 15.73 -45.95
C LEU A 535 -39.79 15.50 -45.23
N ALA A 536 -40.47 16.56 -44.77
CA ALA A 536 -41.78 16.46 -44.14
C ALA A 536 -42.83 15.88 -45.10
N GLU A 537 -42.83 16.32 -46.35
CA GLU A 537 -43.75 15.79 -47.36
C GLU A 537 -43.38 14.35 -47.76
N LEU A 538 -42.09 14.01 -47.85
CA LEU A 538 -41.64 12.65 -48.08
C LEU A 538 -42.07 11.70 -46.93
N ALA A 539 -41.96 12.15 -45.67
CA ALA A 539 -42.42 11.38 -44.51
C ALA A 539 -43.95 11.17 -44.56
N LYS A 540 -44.71 12.21 -44.88
CA LYS A 540 -46.17 12.15 -45.02
C LYS A 540 -46.61 11.23 -46.16
N GLN A 541 -45.95 11.30 -47.32
CA GLN A 541 -46.19 10.40 -48.45
C GLN A 541 -45.85 8.97 -48.08
N GLY A 542 -44.69 8.74 -47.45
CA GLY A 542 -44.26 7.43 -46.98
C GLY A 542 -45.23 6.81 -45.96
N ALA A 543 -45.79 7.61 -45.06
CA ALA A 543 -46.80 7.17 -44.10
C ALA A 543 -48.18 6.91 -44.73
N GLY A 544 -48.47 7.50 -45.90
CA GLY A 544 -49.75 7.37 -46.61
C GLY A 544 -49.82 6.19 -47.59
N VAL A 545 -48.73 5.46 -47.81
CA VAL A 545 -48.72 4.25 -48.65
C VAL A 545 -49.55 3.14 -47.99
N GLN A 546 -50.15 2.25 -48.78
CA GLN A 546 -50.99 1.15 -48.28
C GLN A 546 -50.31 0.26 -47.22
N ARG A 547 -48.98 0.07 -47.34
CA ARG A 547 -48.13 -0.61 -46.37
C ARG A 547 -46.93 0.28 -46.06
N PRO A 548 -47.07 1.23 -45.13
CA PRO A 548 -46.03 2.21 -44.86
C PRO A 548 -44.87 1.56 -44.09
N ASP A 549 -43.66 2.08 -44.31
CA ASP A 549 -42.53 1.87 -43.40
C ASP A 549 -42.57 3.00 -42.35
N LEU A 550 -43.31 2.77 -41.26
CA LEU A 550 -43.54 3.77 -40.22
C LEU A 550 -42.25 4.18 -39.48
N LEU A 551 -41.30 3.25 -39.34
CA LEU A 551 -39.99 3.56 -38.74
C LEU A 551 -39.20 4.51 -39.63
N GLN A 552 -39.13 4.22 -40.92
CA GLN A 552 -38.47 5.09 -41.87
C GLN A 552 -39.17 6.45 -41.98
N ALA A 553 -40.50 6.49 -41.99
CA ALA A 553 -41.26 7.74 -42.00
C ALA A 553 -40.99 8.59 -40.74
N SER A 554 -40.89 7.98 -39.55
CA SER A 554 -40.51 8.69 -38.32
C SER A 554 -39.10 9.29 -38.41
N ARG A 555 -38.12 8.52 -38.91
CA ARG A 555 -36.74 8.99 -39.07
C ARG A 555 -36.63 10.15 -40.06
N VAL A 556 -37.34 10.07 -41.18
CA VAL A 556 -37.38 11.16 -42.18
C VAL A 556 -38.06 12.40 -41.59
N LEU A 557 -39.11 12.24 -40.79
CA LEU A 557 -39.78 13.35 -40.12
C LEU A 557 -38.90 14.02 -39.04
N GLU A 558 -38.12 13.24 -38.29
CA GLU A 558 -37.12 13.78 -37.34
C GLU A 558 -36.02 14.55 -38.05
N ALA A 559 -35.58 14.07 -39.22
CA ALA A 559 -34.65 14.82 -40.06
C ALA A 559 -35.27 16.13 -40.58
N ALA A 560 -36.57 16.12 -40.94
CA ALA A 560 -37.30 17.31 -41.34
C ALA A 560 -37.38 18.34 -40.21
N ASP A 561 -37.72 17.92 -38.99
CA ASP A 561 -37.81 18.81 -37.82
C ASP A 561 -36.43 19.39 -37.46
N THR A 562 -35.37 18.58 -37.54
CA THR A 562 -33.99 19.03 -37.34
C THR A 562 -33.57 20.07 -38.38
N ALA A 563 -33.92 19.86 -39.65
CA ALA A 563 -33.64 20.82 -40.72
C ALA A 563 -34.43 22.14 -40.53
N ALA A 564 -35.70 22.06 -40.11
CA ALA A 564 -36.50 23.23 -39.79
C ALA A 564 -35.92 24.04 -38.62
N ALA A 565 -35.49 23.36 -37.55
CA ALA A 565 -34.85 24.00 -36.41
C ALA A 565 -33.55 24.74 -36.79
N ARG A 566 -32.70 24.13 -37.63
CA ARG A 566 -31.48 24.79 -38.14
C ARG A 566 -31.79 26.00 -39.03
N ALA A 567 -32.81 25.88 -39.88
CA ALA A 567 -33.23 27.00 -40.73
C ALA A 567 -33.77 28.18 -39.88
N GLU A 568 -34.51 27.90 -38.81
CA GLU A 568 -34.96 28.91 -37.85
C GLU A 568 -33.80 29.63 -37.16
N GLU A 569 -32.81 28.88 -36.68
CA GLU A 569 -31.62 29.41 -36.01
C GLU A 569 -30.83 30.33 -36.95
N LEU A 570 -30.51 29.87 -38.16
CA LEU A 570 -29.80 30.66 -39.17
C LEU A 570 -30.53 31.96 -39.51
N ALA A 571 -31.85 31.89 -39.70
CA ALA A 571 -32.65 33.07 -40.00
C ALA A 571 -32.69 34.08 -38.84
N THR A 572 -32.71 33.60 -37.59
CA THR A 572 -32.62 34.48 -36.42
C THR A 572 -31.24 35.13 -36.30
N ASP A 573 -30.17 34.40 -36.59
CA ASP A 573 -28.81 34.95 -36.63
C ASP A 573 -28.62 35.96 -37.76
N ASP A 574 -29.19 35.70 -38.93
CA ASP A 574 -29.12 36.59 -40.09
C ASP A 574 -29.81 37.93 -39.79
N ASP A 575 -31.00 37.89 -39.18
CA ASP A 575 -31.71 39.08 -38.72
C ASP A 575 -30.90 39.88 -37.70
N ARG A 576 -30.26 39.18 -36.75
CA ARG A 576 -29.41 39.80 -35.73
C ARG A 576 -28.20 40.48 -36.36
N LEU A 577 -27.50 39.79 -37.27
CA LEU A 577 -26.32 40.32 -37.96
C LEU A 577 -26.69 41.47 -38.91
N ALA A 578 -27.84 41.41 -39.58
CA ALA A 578 -28.32 42.48 -40.43
C ALA A 578 -28.62 43.77 -39.64
N ARG A 579 -29.27 43.66 -38.48
CA ARG A 579 -29.50 44.80 -37.57
C ARG A 579 -28.18 45.39 -37.08
N GLN A 580 -27.26 44.53 -36.62
CA GLN A 580 -25.94 44.97 -36.18
C GLN A 580 -25.17 45.67 -37.31
N ALA A 581 -25.17 45.12 -38.54
CA ALA A 581 -24.51 45.74 -39.68
C ALA A 581 -25.12 47.11 -40.03
N PHE A 582 -26.44 47.26 -39.94
CA PHE A 582 -27.12 48.53 -40.18
C PHE A 582 -26.73 49.57 -39.13
N GLU A 583 -26.79 49.21 -37.83
CA GLU A 583 -26.39 50.09 -36.72
C GLU A 583 -24.93 50.56 -36.85
N GLU A 584 -24.01 49.65 -37.18
CA GLU A 584 -22.58 49.96 -37.38
C GLU A 584 -22.34 50.86 -38.60
N ILE A 585 -23.08 50.68 -39.69
CA ILE A 585 -23.04 51.56 -40.87
C ILE A 585 -23.57 52.95 -40.51
N GLU A 586 -24.67 53.05 -39.77
CA GLU A 586 -25.23 54.33 -39.32
C GLU A 586 -24.27 55.07 -38.38
N GLU A 587 -23.64 54.36 -37.43
CA GLU A 587 -22.61 54.94 -36.57
C GLU A 587 -21.42 55.46 -37.39
N ALA A 588 -20.91 54.64 -38.32
CA ALA A 588 -19.81 54.99 -39.19
C ALA A 588 -20.13 56.22 -40.06
N ASP A 589 -21.32 56.27 -40.66
CA ASP A 589 -21.81 57.42 -41.44
C ASP A 589 -21.95 58.68 -40.57
N GLY A 590 -22.46 58.55 -39.35
CA GLY A 590 -22.57 59.65 -38.39
C GLY A 590 -21.21 60.21 -37.94
N ILE A 591 -20.22 59.34 -37.71
CA ILE A 591 -18.83 59.74 -37.41
C ILE A 591 -18.20 60.40 -38.64
N LEU A 592 -18.39 59.84 -39.83
CA LEU A 592 -17.92 60.38 -41.10
C LEU A 592 -18.46 61.79 -41.37
N ARG A 593 -19.75 62.02 -41.21
CA ARG A 593 -20.37 63.36 -41.37
C ARG A 593 -19.78 64.37 -40.40
N ARG A 594 -19.58 63.99 -39.13
CA ARG A 594 -18.95 64.87 -38.12
C ARG A 594 -17.51 65.23 -38.48
N ALA A 595 -16.72 64.26 -38.93
CA ALA A 595 -15.34 64.52 -39.33
C ALA A 595 -15.24 65.36 -40.62
N THR A 596 -16.17 65.15 -41.57
CA THR A 596 -16.23 65.92 -42.82
C THR A 596 -16.63 67.39 -42.57
N ALA A 597 -17.55 67.62 -41.63
CA ALA A 597 -17.98 68.97 -41.24
C ALA A 597 -16.94 69.71 -40.38
N TRP A 598 -15.92 69.00 -39.88
CA TRP A 598 -14.91 69.60 -39.03
C TRP A 598 -13.93 70.44 -39.86
N TYR A 599 -13.82 71.71 -39.50
CA TYR A 599 -12.87 72.65 -40.10
C TYR A 599 -12.35 73.61 -39.04
N ALA A 600 -11.03 73.65 -38.88
CA ALA A 600 -10.38 74.60 -37.99
C ALA A 600 -9.04 75.01 -38.60
N GLU A 601 -8.68 76.30 -38.49
CA GLU A 601 -7.34 76.78 -38.84
C GLU A 601 -6.93 76.54 -40.32
N GLY A 602 -7.91 76.37 -41.22
CA GLY A 602 -7.64 76.03 -42.62
C GLY A 602 -7.29 74.57 -42.88
N VAL A 603 -7.57 73.68 -41.93
CA VAL A 603 -7.39 72.22 -42.04
C VAL A 603 -8.76 71.55 -42.06
N SER A 604 -8.95 70.60 -42.97
CA SER A 604 -10.08 69.68 -43.02
C SER A 604 -9.56 68.24 -42.95
N ALA A 605 -10.33 67.32 -42.38
CA ALA A 605 -9.96 65.90 -42.34
C ALA A 605 -10.02 65.26 -43.75
N ASP A 606 -9.00 64.49 -44.14
CA ASP A 606 -9.04 63.68 -45.36
C ASP A 606 -9.78 62.37 -45.11
N VAL A 607 -11.07 62.38 -45.42
CA VAL A 607 -11.97 61.25 -45.15
C VAL A 607 -12.14 60.30 -46.34
N ARG A 608 -11.38 60.45 -47.43
CA ARG A 608 -11.59 59.69 -48.68
C ARG A 608 -11.52 58.17 -48.48
N GLY A 609 -10.51 57.68 -47.75
CA GLY A 609 -10.37 56.24 -47.47
C GLY A 609 -11.56 55.68 -46.69
N ALA A 610 -12.05 56.44 -45.71
CA ALA A 610 -13.22 56.05 -44.92
C ALA A 610 -14.53 56.10 -45.72
N THR A 611 -14.69 57.08 -46.64
CA THR A 611 -15.86 57.11 -47.55
C THR A 611 -15.94 55.87 -48.41
N VAL A 612 -14.80 55.42 -48.97
CA VAL A 612 -14.76 54.21 -49.80
C VAL A 612 -15.10 52.97 -48.97
N GLY A 613 -14.50 52.82 -47.78
CA GLY A 613 -14.80 51.68 -46.90
C GLY A 613 -16.26 51.65 -46.40
N LEU A 614 -16.89 52.81 -46.21
CA LEU A 614 -18.30 52.89 -45.84
C LEU A 614 -19.23 52.51 -47.00
N GLU A 615 -18.93 52.97 -48.22
CA GLU A 615 -19.70 52.57 -49.41
C GLU A 615 -19.52 51.08 -49.73
N GLU A 616 -18.33 50.52 -49.49
CA GLU A 616 -18.09 49.08 -49.55
C GLU A 616 -18.93 48.32 -48.50
N ALA A 617 -18.97 48.79 -47.25
CA ALA A 617 -19.81 48.23 -46.20
C ALA A 617 -21.30 48.23 -46.61
N LYS A 618 -21.82 49.36 -47.12
CA LYS A 618 -23.18 49.47 -47.64
C LYS A 618 -23.44 48.49 -48.79
N ALA A 619 -22.49 48.34 -49.71
CA ALA A 619 -22.60 47.38 -50.81
C ALA A 619 -22.60 45.93 -50.32
N LEU A 620 -21.81 45.59 -49.29
CA LEU A 620 -21.77 44.28 -48.66
C LEU A 620 -23.07 43.97 -47.90
N LEU A 621 -23.65 44.95 -47.21
CA LEU A 621 -24.97 44.84 -46.58
C LEU A 621 -26.06 44.52 -47.61
N VAL A 622 -26.07 45.21 -48.75
CA VAL A 622 -27.01 44.96 -49.86
C VAL A 622 -26.83 43.56 -50.45
N ARG A 623 -25.59 43.05 -50.48
CA ARG A 623 -25.27 41.67 -50.90
C ARG A 623 -25.46 40.63 -49.77
N GLN A 624 -26.04 41.03 -48.64
CA GLN A 624 -26.31 40.16 -47.48
C GLN A 624 -25.05 39.52 -46.85
N ARG A 625 -23.88 40.15 -47.05
CA ARG A 625 -22.62 39.75 -46.42
C ARG A 625 -22.44 40.50 -45.11
N TYR A 626 -23.32 40.22 -44.13
CA TYR A 626 -23.43 41.00 -42.90
C TYR A 626 -22.13 41.08 -42.09
N GLU A 627 -21.41 39.97 -41.94
CA GLU A 627 -20.13 39.96 -41.20
C GLU A 627 -19.06 40.80 -41.86
N ASP A 628 -18.93 40.70 -43.20
CA ASP A 628 -17.98 41.51 -43.96
C ASP A 628 -18.40 42.99 -43.94
N SER A 629 -19.70 43.26 -43.98
CA SER A 629 -20.27 44.60 -43.84
C SER A 629 -19.91 45.23 -42.48
N ILE A 630 -20.09 44.50 -41.37
CA ILE A 630 -19.74 44.95 -40.02
C ILE A 630 -18.24 45.24 -39.92
N LYS A 631 -17.40 44.36 -40.48
CA LYS A 631 -15.94 44.58 -40.50
C LYS A 631 -15.58 45.83 -41.30
N SER A 632 -16.14 46.00 -42.50
CA SER A 632 -15.88 47.15 -43.37
C SER A 632 -16.36 48.47 -42.76
N SER A 633 -17.51 48.50 -42.07
CA SER A 633 -17.99 49.70 -41.37
C SER A 633 -17.12 50.05 -40.15
N ALA A 634 -16.66 49.05 -39.39
CA ALA A 634 -15.73 49.26 -38.29
C ALA A 634 -14.37 49.80 -38.78
N GLU A 635 -13.86 49.28 -39.89
CA GLU A 635 -12.65 49.79 -40.55
C GLU A 635 -12.82 51.23 -41.05
N ALA A 636 -13.97 51.54 -41.67
CA ALA A 636 -14.30 52.90 -42.09
C ALA A 636 -14.32 53.85 -40.87
N THR A 637 -14.99 53.47 -39.78
CA THR A 637 -15.02 54.25 -38.52
C THR A 637 -13.61 54.52 -37.98
N ARG A 638 -12.73 53.50 -37.99
CA ARG A 638 -11.33 53.65 -37.57
C ARG A 638 -10.59 54.68 -38.44
N LEU A 639 -10.72 54.57 -39.77
CA LEU A 639 -10.11 55.50 -40.71
C LEU A 639 -10.63 56.93 -40.53
N VAL A 640 -11.94 57.13 -40.26
CA VAL A 640 -12.47 58.47 -39.96
C VAL A 640 -11.86 59.03 -38.68
N ARG A 641 -11.80 58.25 -37.61
CA ARG A 641 -11.26 58.70 -36.32
C ARG A 641 -9.79 59.10 -36.45
N GLU A 642 -9.01 58.35 -37.24
CA GLU A 642 -7.62 58.68 -37.55
C GLU A 642 -7.51 59.97 -38.39
N ALA A 643 -8.30 60.11 -39.46
CA ALA A 643 -8.34 61.33 -40.28
C ALA A 643 -8.76 62.56 -39.46
N TYR A 644 -9.73 62.42 -38.56
CA TYR A 644 -10.15 63.49 -37.65
C TYR A 644 -9.03 63.88 -36.67
N ALA A 645 -8.38 62.90 -36.03
CA ALA A 645 -7.31 63.13 -35.07
C ALA A 645 -6.06 63.78 -35.71
N THR A 646 -5.72 63.39 -36.93
CA THR A 646 -4.62 64.02 -37.69
C THR A 646 -4.95 65.47 -38.03
N ALA A 647 -6.19 65.74 -38.45
CA ALA A 647 -6.65 67.08 -38.77
C ALA A 647 -6.70 68.00 -37.54
N THR A 648 -7.23 67.52 -36.40
CA THR A 648 -7.25 68.27 -35.13
C THR A 648 -5.84 68.58 -34.64
N ALA A 649 -4.93 67.61 -34.68
CA ALA A 649 -3.53 67.81 -34.31
C ALA A 649 -2.84 68.86 -35.22
N GLU A 650 -3.14 68.87 -36.52
CA GLU A 650 -2.61 69.90 -37.43
C GLU A 650 -3.21 71.29 -37.14
N ALA A 651 -4.51 71.39 -36.91
CA ALA A 651 -5.13 72.67 -36.54
C ALA A 651 -4.61 73.18 -35.20
N GLU A 652 -4.46 72.35 -34.17
CA GLU A 652 -3.85 72.75 -32.90
C GLU A 652 -2.41 73.25 -33.10
N ARG A 653 -1.61 72.59 -33.95
CA ARG A 653 -0.27 73.09 -34.32
C ARG A 653 -0.34 74.47 -34.98
N ARG A 654 -1.31 74.73 -35.86
CA ARG A 654 -1.52 76.05 -36.50
C ARG A 654 -1.98 77.09 -35.47
N ARG A 655 -2.90 76.73 -34.58
CA ARG A 655 -3.40 77.60 -33.50
C ARG A 655 -2.29 77.99 -32.53
N LEU A 656 -1.47 77.02 -32.09
CA LEU A 656 -0.30 77.26 -31.24
C LEU A 656 0.71 78.17 -31.94
N LYS A 657 1.01 77.96 -33.23
CA LYS A 657 1.85 78.88 -34.01
C LYS A 657 1.27 80.30 -34.07
N ARG A 658 -0.05 80.46 -34.23
CA ARG A 658 -0.71 81.78 -34.19
C ARG A 658 -0.64 82.40 -32.80
N GLN A 659 -0.88 81.65 -31.73
CA GLN A 659 -0.79 82.13 -30.36
C GLN A 659 0.64 82.54 -29.99
N GLN A 660 1.65 81.75 -30.38
CA GLN A 660 3.06 82.10 -30.23
C GLN A 660 3.39 83.37 -31.01
N ALA A 661 2.90 83.53 -32.25
CA ALA A 661 3.08 84.76 -33.02
C ALA A 661 2.39 85.98 -32.39
N VAL A 662 1.20 85.81 -31.79
CA VAL A 662 0.49 86.88 -31.08
C VAL A 662 1.19 87.22 -29.76
N GLN A 663 1.67 86.23 -29.00
CA GLN A 663 2.45 86.46 -27.79
C GLN A 663 3.79 87.12 -28.09
N GLN A 664 4.47 86.74 -29.18
CA GLN A 664 5.68 87.44 -29.65
C GLN A 664 5.36 88.90 -29.97
N ARG A 665 4.26 89.20 -30.69
CA ARG A 665 3.81 90.58 -30.95
C ARG A 665 3.43 91.34 -29.69
N GLN A 666 2.76 90.72 -28.73
CA GLN A 666 2.40 91.36 -27.46
C GLN A 666 3.62 91.62 -26.57
N MET A 667 4.61 90.72 -26.56
CA MET A 667 5.89 90.96 -25.88
C MET A 667 6.65 92.09 -26.56
N GLU A 668 6.69 92.13 -27.90
CA GLU A 668 7.28 93.26 -28.66
C GLU A 668 6.55 94.59 -28.39
N GLU A 669 5.21 94.60 -28.35
CA GLU A 669 4.41 95.81 -28.08
C GLU A 669 4.47 96.27 -26.62
N SER A 670 4.54 95.35 -25.65
CA SER A 670 4.70 95.69 -24.23
C SER A 670 6.10 96.20 -23.93
N PHE A 671 7.14 95.66 -24.59
CA PHE A 671 8.49 96.23 -24.54
C PHE A 671 8.53 97.63 -25.16
N ALA A 672 7.83 97.84 -26.28
CA ALA A 672 7.74 99.17 -26.90
C ALA A 672 6.96 100.18 -26.03
N ARG A 673 5.91 99.76 -25.29
CA ARG A 673 5.13 100.66 -24.41
C ARG A 673 5.82 101.02 -23.09
N MET A 674 6.78 100.22 -22.60
CA MET A 674 7.59 100.63 -21.43
C MET A 674 8.60 101.74 -21.74
N SER A 675 8.72 102.20 -22.99
CA SER A 675 9.68 103.23 -23.39
C SER A 675 9.26 104.69 -23.18
N ARG A 676 8.01 105.04 -22.76
CA ARG A 676 7.62 106.46 -22.45
C ARG A 676 6.46 106.61 -21.46
N GLY A 677 6.72 107.18 -20.27
CA GLY A 677 5.76 108.02 -19.53
C GLY A 677 5.20 107.52 -18.19
N LEU A 678 5.73 108.11 -17.11
CA LEU A 678 5.07 108.60 -15.87
C LEU A 678 3.61 108.15 -15.55
N GLY A 679 3.44 107.54 -14.36
CA GLY A 679 2.44 107.99 -13.38
C GLY A 679 1.42 106.95 -12.85
N PRO A 680 0.96 107.08 -11.58
CA PRO A 680 0.73 105.94 -10.67
C PRO A 680 -0.67 105.89 -9.97
N TRP A 681 -1.22 104.69 -9.76
CA TRP A 681 -2.38 104.35 -8.89
C TRP A 681 -2.17 102.88 -8.43
N VAL A 682 -1.86 102.48 -7.18
CA VAL A 682 -2.56 102.49 -5.87
C VAL A 682 -3.88 101.68 -5.85
N ILE A 683 -4.07 100.89 -4.76
CA ILE A 683 -5.29 100.19 -4.24
C ILE A 683 -5.38 98.70 -4.69
N GLN A 684 -5.58 97.63 -3.89
CA GLN A 684 -5.89 97.37 -2.47
C GLN A 684 -5.51 95.91 -2.11
N LEU A 685 -5.27 95.63 -0.82
CA LEU A 685 -5.19 94.29 -0.21
C LEU A 685 -6.58 93.63 -0.07
N PRO A 686 -6.66 92.30 0.16
CA PRO A 686 -7.09 91.88 1.50
C PRO A 686 -6.14 90.86 2.16
N SER A 687 -5.65 91.27 3.34
CA SER A 687 -5.42 90.51 4.57
C SER A 687 -5.48 88.98 4.54
N GLY A 688 -4.38 88.33 4.97
CA GLY A 688 -4.42 86.94 5.45
C GLY A 688 -3.05 86.34 5.74
N SER A 689 -2.46 86.73 6.88
CA SER A 689 -1.43 86.02 7.65
C SER A 689 -0.29 85.29 6.93
N PHE A 690 0.89 85.90 7.04
CA PHE A 690 2.19 85.27 6.90
C PHE A 690 2.54 84.55 8.21
N THR A 691 2.49 83.21 8.22
CA THR A 691 3.20 82.34 9.16
C THR A 691 3.40 80.97 8.50
N GLY A 692 4.63 80.45 8.51
CA GLY A 692 4.93 79.04 8.20
C GLY A 692 4.27 78.07 9.20
N PRO A 693 4.56 76.76 9.19
CA PRO A 693 5.82 76.10 8.81
C PRO A 693 5.53 74.97 7.79
N ASP A 694 6.39 74.04 7.36
CA ASP A 694 7.72 73.59 7.72
C ASP A 694 8.18 72.72 6.53
N PRO A 695 9.48 72.51 6.32
CA PRO A 695 10.00 71.44 5.49
C PRO A 695 9.88 70.10 6.24
N TRP A 696 10.05 68.99 5.51
CA TRP A 696 10.13 67.62 6.03
C TRP A 696 8.81 66.93 6.43
N ARG A 697 8.37 66.02 5.56
CA ARG A 697 7.77 64.69 5.80
C ARG A 697 6.81 64.38 4.64
N SER A 698 6.69 63.17 4.13
CA SER A 698 7.35 61.90 4.42
C SER A 698 6.90 60.92 3.35
N MET A 699 7.81 60.03 2.99
CA MET A 699 7.53 58.70 2.48
C MET A 699 6.33 58.04 3.17
N ARG A 700 5.54 57.27 2.42
CA ARG A 700 5.36 55.82 2.66
C ARG A 700 4.62 55.14 1.52
N SER A 701 5.25 54.06 1.05
CA SER A 701 4.78 52.96 0.19
C SER A 701 3.65 52.14 0.86
N PRO A 702 3.49 50.84 0.56
CA PRO A 702 2.95 50.15 -0.62
C PRO A 702 1.75 49.24 -0.19
N SER A 703 1.43 48.21 -1.00
CA SER A 703 0.51 47.08 -0.73
C SER A 703 -0.97 47.46 -0.73
N GLY A 704 -1.90 46.70 -1.28
CA GLY A 704 -2.02 45.26 -1.44
C GLY A 704 -3.52 44.93 -1.63
N PRO A 705 -3.94 43.66 -1.62
CA PRO A 705 -4.87 43.11 -2.59
C PRO A 705 -6.19 42.56 -1.99
N ILE A 706 -6.99 41.86 -2.81
CA ILE A 706 -7.58 40.52 -2.59
C ILE A 706 -9.07 40.38 -2.99
N ALA A 707 -9.27 39.52 -4.02
CA ALA A 707 -10.25 38.46 -4.25
C ALA A 707 -11.76 38.62 -3.98
N ARG A 708 -12.55 38.17 -4.98
CA ARG A 708 -13.42 36.97 -4.88
C ARG A 708 -14.06 36.61 -6.24
N ALA A 709 -13.95 35.34 -6.62
CA ALA A 709 -14.88 34.62 -7.51
C ALA A 709 -16.10 34.13 -6.68
N PRO A 710 -17.24 33.60 -7.21
CA PRO A 710 -17.27 32.41 -8.10
C PRO A 710 -18.45 32.29 -9.12
N SER A 711 -18.37 31.20 -9.91
CA SER A 711 -19.43 30.26 -10.36
C SER A 711 -20.48 30.57 -11.47
N VAL A 712 -20.46 29.71 -12.52
CA VAL A 712 -21.57 28.86 -13.07
C VAL A 712 -22.72 29.60 -13.83
N SER A 713 -23.28 29.22 -15.00
CA SER A 713 -23.29 28.04 -15.90
C SER A 713 -24.11 28.30 -17.19
N HIS A 714 -23.88 27.44 -18.22
CA HIS A 714 -24.77 27.04 -19.36
C HIS A 714 -24.93 28.06 -20.52
N SER A 715 -24.87 27.69 -21.81
CA SER A 715 -25.32 26.49 -22.53
C SER A 715 -24.39 26.17 -23.73
N ALA A 716 -24.07 24.89 -24.02
CA ALA A 716 -24.69 24.00 -25.03
C ALA A 716 -24.48 24.47 -26.50
N GLY A 717 -24.09 23.64 -27.47
CA GLY A 717 -24.09 22.18 -27.52
C GLY A 717 -22.95 21.59 -28.36
N GLY A 718 -22.64 20.33 -28.05
CA GLY A 718 -21.83 19.47 -28.89
C GLY A 718 -22.71 18.61 -29.80
N SER A 719 -22.09 18.01 -30.81
CA SER A 719 -22.51 16.70 -31.32
C SER A 719 -21.33 15.99 -32.03
N TRP A 720 -20.72 15.07 -31.28
CA TRP A 720 -20.37 13.68 -31.63
C TRP A 720 -19.38 13.42 -32.77
N SER A 721 -18.16 12.97 -32.43
CA SER A 721 -17.71 11.55 -32.41
C SER A 721 -17.12 11.14 -33.76
N LYS A 722 -15.99 10.45 -33.92
CA LYS A 722 -15.24 9.46 -33.13
C LYS A 722 -13.86 9.34 -33.80
N ASN A 723 -12.78 9.20 -33.03
CA ASN A 723 -11.78 8.12 -33.16
C ASN A 723 -10.49 8.42 -32.38
N THR A 724 -10.25 7.57 -31.38
CA THR A 724 -8.97 6.94 -31.00
C THR A 724 -7.68 7.75 -31.07
N ALA A 725 -7.19 8.07 -29.86
CA ALA A 725 -5.87 7.74 -29.31
C ALA A 725 -4.66 7.66 -30.25
N GLU A 726 -3.67 8.53 -30.01
CA GLU A 726 -2.22 8.29 -29.94
C GLU A 726 -1.59 9.58 -29.35
N ALA A 727 -1.17 9.58 -28.08
CA ALA A 727 0.16 9.25 -27.58
C ALA A 727 1.19 10.41 -27.63
N SER A 728 1.65 10.77 -26.43
CA SER A 728 2.97 11.29 -26.06
C SER A 728 3.22 12.81 -25.94
N TRP A 729 3.69 13.14 -24.73
CA TRP A 729 4.31 14.34 -24.14
C TRP A 729 3.49 15.62 -23.97
#